data_AF-A0A222F6G5-F1
#
_entry.id   AF-A0A222F6G5-F1
#
_cell.length_a   1.000
_cell.length_b   1.000
_cell.length_c   1.000
_cell.angle_alpha   90.00
_cell.angle_beta   90.00
_cell.angle_gamma   90.00
#
_symmetry.space_group_name_H-M   'P 1'
#
loop_
_entity.id
_entity.type
_entity.pdbx_description
1 polymer ?
#
loop_
_entity_poly.entity_id
_entity_poly.type
_entity_poly.pdbx_seq_one_letter_code
_entity_poly.pdbx_strand_id
1 'polypeptide(L)'
;MQGPSDVIAAPVARDLPNQEQSVARDRLRASSPPKPDIRTATELRGLVESLVPAEGFADHLTSPNPDRSFHAPLHFFETVMSYGRNTDPRATLLMLNGYLNANQQAVGIPFFDRLLSTHGANMTDDVRAVYLAALAILRATHAERVPLHRRIPWVLKSFRILEEARRITRGEDPVVRWAAGQIYAQVPFFFGKKKQAYEDLNWLAERPETEPVFGFYREVYRQLARLHESDGRKDLAEAFWRRSGFDSYRPNAMLMGWFTATVDAGATMAPEPVLDEILPGRVFALYGFGYSDIYFVLSDDGTELLALDAGTQPHSLRAAHEYLLSHHPDLPPVTKVFITHSHWDHIGGHSYIRQVFPEAVFYGRDNYQAVVDRVDRHHSYSLFRGRDFDHRWVTAYAPDVPVGDRLELTAGGTSIELVPVTGGETEDALLVHFPGLATIFVGDIVMPWYGEPWINEGFMDGAVESIDAVLTRRPKHILHGHHPLTALYGPEQLAAFREHYVWLVDAVRKHISHGYSAKDIIRLNLVPPGLQDQPEAYLSFLAARDNVIARTADHMVGIWQEDRTGQDPQGLDTLVSTDFGRLLERYLGLSANQAARAIRKMIRDGDNELALKFAIAAEQRFGPSKALTALKCEAADRLRSAIQFFDPFRFVTYTEMIGQEHKPMPESSNTA
;
A
#
# COMPACT_ATOMS: atom_id res chain seq x y z
N MET A 1 69.34 -17.93 30.83
CA MET A 1 68.54 -19.00 31.46
C MET A 1 67.12 -18.47 31.58
N GLN A 2 66.15 -19.24 31.06
CA GLN A 2 64.67 -19.16 31.18
C GLN A 2 64.09 -17.98 31.98
N GLY A 3 63.13 -17.16 31.55
CA GLY A 3 62.16 -17.08 30.45
C GLY A 3 61.04 -16.14 30.97
N PRO A 4 60.37 -15.34 30.13
CA PRO A 4 58.89 -15.37 30.18
C PRO A 4 58.17 -15.05 28.85
N SER A 5 56.85 -15.25 28.91
CA SER A 5 55.73 -14.61 28.17
C SER A 5 55.43 -14.99 26.71
N ASP A 6 54.37 -15.80 26.59
CA ASP A 6 53.29 -15.76 25.59
C ASP A 6 52.74 -14.33 25.36
N VAL A 7 52.15 -13.91 24.23
CA VAL A 7 51.75 -14.56 22.97
C VAL A 7 51.48 -13.47 21.92
N ILE A 8 52.02 -13.70 20.72
CA ILE A 8 51.59 -13.32 19.36
C ILE A 8 51.36 -11.84 19.03
N ALA A 9 52.35 -11.30 18.30
CA ALA A 9 52.24 -10.14 17.43
C ALA A 9 52.64 -10.53 15.99
N ALA A 10 52.23 -9.65 15.05
CA ALA A 10 52.91 -9.31 13.79
C ALA A 10 52.21 -9.76 12.45
N PRO A 11 52.56 -9.17 11.29
CA PRO A 11 51.82 -8.02 10.72
C PRO A 11 51.66 -8.03 9.16
N VAL A 12 50.91 -7.03 8.66
CA VAL A 12 50.98 -6.27 7.38
C VAL A 12 51.85 -6.78 6.21
N ALA A 13 51.27 -6.91 4.99
CA ALA A 13 51.79 -6.32 3.72
C ALA A 13 50.89 -6.52 2.45
N ARG A 14 50.54 -5.38 1.82
CA ARG A 14 50.64 -4.97 0.38
C ARG A 14 49.81 -5.62 -0.77
N ASP A 15 48.92 -4.78 -1.31
CA ASP A 15 48.71 -4.32 -2.71
C ASP A 15 48.71 -5.24 -3.96
N LEU A 16 47.51 -5.26 -4.61
CA LEU A 16 47.15 -5.16 -6.06
C LEU A 16 47.31 -6.39 -7.00
N PRO A 17 46.55 -6.51 -8.13
CA PRO A 17 45.39 -5.74 -8.64
C PRO A 17 44.18 -6.58 -9.17
N ASN A 18 43.07 -5.87 -9.40
CA ASN A 18 42.00 -6.09 -10.40
C ASN A 18 42.14 -7.29 -11.37
N GLN A 19 41.23 -8.27 -11.29
CA GLN A 19 40.65 -8.90 -12.49
C GLN A 19 39.38 -9.77 -12.26
N GLU A 20 38.97 -10.07 -11.02
CA GLU A 20 37.85 -11.02 -10.81
C GLU A 20 36.46 -10.39 -10.63
N GLN A 21 36.33 -9.06 -10.45
CA GLN A 21 35.02 -8.40 -10.33
C GLN A 21 34.34 -8.10 -11.68
N SER A 22 35.00 -8.35 -12.81
CA SER A 22 34.38 -8.23 -14.15
C SER A 22 33.59 -9.49 -14.54
N VAL A 23 33.88 -10.66 -13.97
CA VAL A 23 33.28 -11.93 -14.42
C VAL A 23 31.99 -12.27 -13.65
N ALA A 24 31.77 -11.68 -12.48
CA ALA A 24 30.54 -11.83 -11.70
C ALA A 24 29.41 -10.86 -12.15
N ARG A 25 29.74 -9.74 -12.81
CA ARG A 25 28.74 -8.81 -13.38
C ARG A 25 28.21 -9.24 -14.75
N ASP A 26 28.96 -10.05 -15.49
CA ASP A 26 28.53 -10.58 -16.80
C ASP A 26 27.66 -11.86 -16.70
N ARG A 27 27.56 -12.50 -15.52
CA ARG A 27 26.67 -13.65 -15.32
C ARG A 27 25.25 -13.30 -14.84
N LEU A 28 24.99 -12.04 -14.50
CA LEU A 28 23.64 -11.48 -14.26
C LEU A 28 23.11 -10.64 -15.44
N ARG A 29 23.89 -10.55 -16.53
CA ARG A 29 23.44 -10.08 -17.86
C ARG A 29 23.38 -11.23 -18.88
N ALA A 30 23.03 -12.43 -18.42
CA ALA A 30 22.69 -13.52 -19.32
C ALA A 30 21.39 -13.16 -20.04
N SER A 31 21.56 -12.67 -21.28
CA SER A 31 20.57 -12.57 -22.35
C SER A 31 19.11 -12.57 -21.87
N SER A 32 18.56 -11.38 -21.65
CA SER A 32 17.11 -11.24 -21.77
C SER A 32 16.72 -11.91 -23.09
N PRO A 33 15.77 -12.86 -23.09
CA PRO A 33 15.29 -13.42 -24.34
C PRO A 33 14.90 -12.26 -25.27
N PRO A 34 15.12 -12.38 -26.59
CA PRO A 34 14.75 -11.31 -27.52
C PRO A 34 13.32 -10.89 -27.22
N LYS A 35 13.11 -9.59 -26.95
CA LYS A 35 11.79 -9.04 -26.65
C LYS A 35 10.85 -9.52 -27.76
N PRO A 36 9.82 -10.33 -27.47
CA PRO A 36 8.82 -10.62 -28.48
C PRO A 36 8.26 -9.29 -28.98
N ASP A 37 8.12 -9.16 -30.29
CA ASP A 37 7.54 -7.98 -30.95
C ASP A 37 6.03 -7.96 -30.67
N ILE A 38 5.68 -7.66 -29.40
CA ILE A 38 4.30 -7.43 -28.98
C ILE A 38 3.97 -6.03 -29.47
N ARG A 39 3.12 -5.94 -30.49
CA ARG A 39 2.64 -4.65 -31.01
C ARG A 39 2.00 -3.86 -29.88
N THR A 40 2.62 -2.74 -29.52
CA THR A 40 1.99 -1.74 -28.66
C THR A 40 0.77 -1.19 -29.36
N ALA A 41 -0.37 -1.20 -28.67
CA ALA A 41 -1.60 -0.60 -29.15
C ALA A 41 -1.96 0.59 -28.26
N THR A 42 -2.22 1.73 -28.87
CA THR A 42 -2.82 2.90 -28.23
C THR A 42 -4.15 3.21 -28.90
N GLU A 43 -5.04 3.85 -28.16
CA GLU A 43 -6.26 4.44 -28.73
C GLU A 43 -6.52 5.80 -28.11
N LEU A 44 -7.26 6.64 -28.83
CA LEU A 44 -7.75 7.91 -28.31
C LEU A 44 -8.81 7.63 -27.22
N ARG A 45 -8.45 7.87 -25.95
CA ARG A 45 -9.37 7.83 -24.80
C ARG A 45 -9.65 9.25 -24.33
N GLY A 46 -10.89 9.70 -24.56
CA GLY A 46 -11.24 11.09 -24.37
C GLY A 46 -10.47 11.97 -25.36
N LEU A 47 -9.45 12.67 -24.88
CA LEU A 47 -8.67 13.64 -25.64
C LEU A 47 -7.19 13.28 -25.79
N VAL A 48 -6.74 12.13 -25.27
CA VAL A 48 -5.33 11.71 -25.31
C VAL A 48 -5.19 10.26 -25.80
N GLU A 49 -4.08 9.97 -26.46
CA GLU A 49 -3.67 8.60 -26.76
C GLU A 49 -3.32 7.88 -25.46
N SER A 50 -4.01 6.78 -25.19
CA SER A 50 -3.79 5.94 -24.01
C SER A 50 -3.42 4.53 -24.47
N LEU A 51 -2.55 3.87 -23.71
CA LEU A 51 -2.28 2.45 -23.89
C LEU A 51 -3.58 1.66 -23.70
N VAL A 52 -3.75 0.63 -24.54
CA VAL A 52 -4.86 -0.34 -24.45
C VAL A 52 -4.34 -1.74 -24.19
N PRO A 53 -5.19 -2.70 -23.78
CA PRO A 53 -4.77 -4.08 -23.62
C PRO A 53 -4.13 -4.62 -24.91
N ALA A 54 -3.09 -5.45 -24.75
CA ALA A 54 -2.39 -6.08 -25.84
C ALA A 54 -3.34 -6.85 -26.78
N GLU A 55 -2.94 -7.00 -28.04
CA GLU A 55 -3.74 -7.68 -29.06
C GLU A 55 -4.21 -9.06 -28.57
N GLY A 56 -5.50 -9.35 -28.74
CA GLY A 56 -6.13 -10.57 -28.25
C GLY A 56 -6.60 -10.54 -26.80
N PHE A 57 -6.30 -9.51 -26.00
CA PHE A 57 -6.89 -9.39 -24.65
C PHE A 57 -8.19 -8.58 -24.64
N ALA A 58 -8.35 -7.64 -25.57
CA ALA A 58 -9.49 -6.72 -25.62
C ALA A 58 -10.85 -7.44 -25.61
N ASP A 59 -11.05 -8.49 -26.42
CA ASP A 59 -12.35 -9.16 -26.58
C ASP A 59 -12.94 -9.70 -25.28
N HIS A 60 -12.10 -10.18 -24.36
CA HIS A 60 -12.53 -10.72 -23.05
C HIS A 60 -12.83 -9.61 -22.04
N LEU A 61 -12.23 -8.45 -22.25
CA LEU A 61 -12.35 -7.30 -21.35
C LEU A 61 -13.53 -6.40 -21.71
N THR A 62 -13.87 -6.33 -23.01
CA THR A 62 -14.89 -5.43 -23.58
C THR A 62 -16.25 -6.10 -23.82
N SER A 63 -16.41 -7.43 -23.70
CA SER A 63 -17.71 -8.11 -23.88
C SER A 63 -17.77 -9.47 -23.14
N PRO A 64 -18.88 -9.83 -22.43
CA PRO A 64 -20.26 -9.83 -22.94
C PRO A 64 -21.33 -9.17 -22.04
N ASN A 65 -20.96 -8.54 -20.92
CA ASN A 65 -21.93 -7.99 -19.97
C ASN A 65 -21.90 -6.45 -19.93
N PRO A 66 -22.91 -5.74 -20.47
CA PRO A 66 -23.00 -4.29 -20.32
C PRO A 66 -23.12 -3.85 -18.85
N ASP A 67 -23.51 -4.77 -17.95
CA ASP A 67 -23.64 -4.54 -16.52
C ASP A 67 -22.37 -4.95 -15.73
N ARG A 68 -21.20 -5.09 -16.37
CA ARG A 68 -19.94 -5.34 -15.65
C ARG A 68 -19.62 -4.12 -14.77
N SER A 69 -19.48 -4.31 -13.46
CA SER A 69 -19.08 -3.23 -12.55
C SER A 69 -17.71 -2.65 -12.94
N PHE A 70 -17.60 -1.32 -12.90
CA PHE A 70 -16.35 -0.64 -13.25
C PHE A 70 -15.45 -0.52 -12.02
N HIS A 71 -14.19 -0.96 -12.14
CA HIS A 71 -13.17 -0.79 -11.11
C HIS A 71 -11.86 -0.30 -11.74
N ALA A 72 -11.53 0.97 -11.51
CA ALA A 72 -10.42 1.63 -12.20
C ALA A 72 -9.06 0.92 -11.99
N PRO A 73 -8.67 0.48 -10.78
CA PRO A 73 -7.42 -0.27 -10.60
C PRO A 73 -7.39 -1.61 -11.34
N LEU A 74 -8.53 -2.32 -11.39
CA LEU A 74 -8.62 -3.60 -12.09
C LEU A 74 -8.44 -3.40 -13.60
N HIS A 75 -9.10 -2.41 -14.20
CA HIS A 75 -8.95 -2.10 -15.62
C HIS A 75 -7.55 -1.62 -15.98
N PHE A 76 -6.86 -0.92 -15.07
CA PHE A 76 -5.44 -0.60 -15.22
C PHE A 76 -4.60 -1.88 -15.33
N PHE A 77 -4.73 -2.81 -14.38
CA PHE A 77 -4.00 -4.07 -14.41
C PHE A 77 -4.31 -4.92 -15.65
N GLU A 78 -5.58 -4.99 -16.05
CA GLU A 78 -5.99 -5.65 -17.29
C GLU A 78 -5.26 -5.11 -18.53
N THR A 79 -4.93 -3.82 -18.52
CA THR A 79 -4.15 -3.18 -19.58
C THR A 79 -2.68 -3.54 -19.46
N VAL A 80 -2.01 -3.16 -18.37
CA VAL A 80 -0.55 -3.27 -18.26
C VAL A 80 -0.04 -4.72 -18.15
N MET A 81 -0.83 -5.61 -17.53
CA MET A 81 -0.45 -7.02 -17.35
C MET A 81 -0.64 -7.84 -18.63
N SER A 82 -1.50 -7.41 -19.55
CA SER A 82 -1.74 -8.12 -20.83
C SER A 82 -0.49 -8.25 -21.71
N TYR A 83 0.49 -7.36 -21.52
CA TYR A 83 1.77 -7.37 -22.22
C TYR A 83 2.75 -8.44 -21.69
N GLY A 84 2.43 -9.13 -20.58
CA GLY A 84 3.21 -10.28 -20.10
C GLY A 84 4.60 -9.96 -19.53
N ARG A 85 4.84 -8.69 -19.19
CA ARG A 85 6.16 -8.18 -18.77
C ARG A 85 6.34 -8.04 -17.26
N ASN A 86 5.26 -8.16 -16.50
CA ASN A 86 5.32 -8.07 -15.05
C ASN A 86 5.97 -9.33 -14.44
N THR A 87 7.05 -9.11 -13.70
CA THR A 87 7.71 -10.11 -12.86
C THR A 87 7.47 -9.90 -11.38
N ASP A 88 6.87 -8.76 -10.98
CA ASP A 88 6.59 -8.44 -9.58
C ASP A 88 5.35 -9.22 -9.09
N PRO A 89 5.49 -10.11 -8.09
CA PRO A 89 4.34 -10.85 -7.55
C PRO A 89 3.27 -9.94 -6.94
N ARG A 90 3.63 -8.74 -6.45
CA ARG A 90 2.70 -7.79 -5.83
C ARG A 90 1.62 -7.35 -6.82
N ALA A 91 2.01 -6.97 -8.05
CA ALA A 91 1.06 -6.61 -9.11
C ALA A 91 0.07 -7.74 -9.44
N THR A 92 0.56 -8.97 -9.52
CA THR A 92 -0.27 -10.15 -9.78
C THR A 92 -1.28 -10.40 -8.65
N LEU A 93 -0.84 -10.30 -7.39
CA LEU A 93 -1.68 -10.49 -6.21
C LEU A 93 -2.72 -9.37 -6.05
N LEU A 94 -2.36 -8.13 -6.38
CA LEU A 94 -3.30 -6.99 -6.39
C LEU A 94 -4.37 -7.13 -7.46
N MET A 95 -3.99 -7.56 -8.67
CA MET A 95 -4.96 -7.86 -9.74
C MET A 95 -5.90 -9.00 -9.34
N LEU A 96 -5.36 -10.08 -8.77
CA LEU A 96 -6.15 -11.18 -8.19
C LEU A 96 -7.16 -10.64 -7.17
N ASN A 97 -6.70 -9.84 -6.21
CA ASN A 97 -7.54 -9.26 -5.17
C ASN A 97 -8.63 -8.34 -5.76
N GLY A 98 -8.31 -7.58 -6.81
CA GLY A 98 -9.28 -6.78 -7.55
C GLY A 98 -10.43 -7.62 -8.13
N TYR A 99 -10.12 -8.75 -8.79
CA TYR A 99 -11.15 -9.66 -9.29
C TYR A 99 -11.99 -10.29 -8.19
N LEU A 100 -11.39 -10.64 -7.04
CA LEU A 100 -12.12 -11.23 -5.91
C LEU A 100 -13.10 -10.23 -5.29
N ASN A 101 -12.66 -9.00 -5.04
CA ASN A 101 -13.48 -7.94 -4.43
C ASN A 101 -14.62 -7.48 -5.35
N ALA A 102 -14.34 -7.40 -6.66
CA ALA A 102 -15.32 -7.08 -7.69
C ALA A 102 -16.26 -8.26 -8.04
N ASN A 103 -16.04 -9.46 -7.49
CA ASN A 103 -16.77 -10.68 -7.90
C ASN A 103 -16.68 -10.99 -9.42
N GLN A 104 -15.55 -10.65 -10.04
CA GLN A 104 -15.30 -10.74 -11.48
C GLN A 104 -14.38 -11.90 -11.87
N GLN A 105 -14.33 -12.98 -11.08
CA GLN A 105 -13.50 -14.16 -11.39
C GLN A 105 -13.82 -14.76 -12.77
N ALA A 106 -15.06 -14.65 -13.25
CA ALA A 106 -15.46 -15.12 -14.58
C ALA A 106 -14.73 -14.38 -15.73
N VAL A 107 -14.27 -13.15 -15.50
CA VAL A 107 -13.43 -12.37 -16.42
C VAL A 107 -11.95 -12.66 -16.15
N GLY A 108 -11.55 -12.72 -14.88
CA GLY A 108 -10.14 -12.96 -14.53
C GLY A 108 -9.62 -14.34 -14.94
N ILE A 109 -10.42 -15.41 -14.85
CA ILE A 109 -9.99 -16.76 -15.24
C ILE A 109 -9.54 -16.82 -16.71
N PRO A 110 -10.35 -16.41 -17.72
CA PRO A 110 -9.91 -16.42 -19.11
C PRO A 110 -8.76 -15.42 -19.37
N PHE A 111 -8.68 -14.31 -18.63
CA PHE A 111 -7.55 -13.38 -18.72
C PHE A 111 -6.23 -14.07 -18.33
N PHE A 112 -6.17 -14.70 -17.16
CA PHE A 112 -4.97 -15.40 -16.68
C PHE A 112 -4.64 -16.65 -17.52
N ASP A 113 -5.64 -17.43 -17.95
CA ASP A 113 -5.44 -18.55 -18.88
C ASP A 113 -4.79 -18.07 -20.20
N ARG A 114 -5.23 -16.92 -20.74
CA ARG A 114 -4.67 -16.30 -21.93
C ARG A 114 -3.26 -15.76 -21.70
N LEU A 115 -3.04 -15.07 -20.58
CA LEU A 115 -1.73 -14.53 -20.20
C LEU A 115 -0.69 -15.65 -20.08
N LEU A 116 -1.02 -16.74 -19.39
CA LEU A 116 -0.15 -17.91 -19.26
C LEU A 116 0.10 -18.63 -20.60
N SER A 117 -0.92 -18.78 -21.45
CA SER A 117 -0.75 -19.43 -22.76
C SER A 117 0.01 -18.57 -23.78
N THR A 118 -0.10 -17.25 -23.70
CA THR A 118 0.57 -16.31 -24.61
C THR A 118 2.01 -16.06 -24.18
N HIS A 119 2.24 -15.83 -22.88
CA HIS A 119 3.52 -15.33 -22.36
C HIS A 119 4.25 -16.32 -21.46
N GLY A 120 3.58 -17.36 -20.95
CA GLY A 120 4.11 -18.25 -19.91
C GLY A 120 5.35 -19.06 -20.32
N ALA A 121 5.63 -19.22 -21.61
CA ALA A 121 6.86 -19.85 -22.10
C ALA A 121 8.11 -18.95 -21.92
N ASN A 122 7.91 -17.63 -21.79
CA ASN A 122 8.98 -16.64 -21.62
C ASN A 122 9.18 -16.22 -20.15
N MET A 123 8.37 -16.75 -19.24
CA MET A 123 8.45 -16.46 -17.80
C MET A 123 9.48 -17.36 -17.13
N THR A 124 10.13 -16.85 -16.09
CA THR A 124 10.85 -17.70 -15.14
C THR A 124 9.87 -18.60 -14.39
N ASP A 125 10.37 -19.70 -13.82
CA ASP A 125 9.53 -20.64 -13.06
C ASP A 125 8.82 -19.96 -11.89
N ASP A 126 9.50 -19.08 -11.16
CA ASP A 126 8.94 -18.34 -10.02
C ASP A 126 7.79 -17.42 -10.47
N VAL A 127 8.01 -16.62 -11.52
CA VAL A 127 7.00 -15.71 -12.07
C VAL A 127 5.80 -16.50 -12.56
N ARG A 128 6.03 -17.57 -13.34
CA ARG A 128 4.97 -18.44 -13.85
C ARG A 128 4.17 -19.08 -12.72
N ALA A 129 4.82 -19.49 -11.64
CA ALA A 129 4.18 -20.12 -10.50
C ALA A 129 3.22 -19.17 -9.78
N VAL A 130 3.58 -17.89 -9.64
CA VAL A 130 2.70 -16.86 -9.08
C VAL A 130 1.45 -16.66 -9.94
N TYR A 131 1.58 -16.60 -11.28
CA TYR A 131 0.42 -16.53 -12.18
C TYR A 131 -0.47 -17.79 -12.11
N LEU A 132 0.13 -18.98 -12.03
CA LEU A 132 -0.61 -20.24 -11.84
C LEU A 132 -1.36 -20.25 -10.49
N ALA A 133 -0.73 -19.78 -9.41
CA ALA A 133 -1.33 -19.65 -8.09
C ALA A 133 -2.53 -18.69 -8.12
N ALA A 134 -2.39 -17.52 -8.74
CA ALA A 134 -3.48 -16.56 -8.93
C ALA A 134 -4.65 -17.16 -9.72
N LEU A 135 -4.37 -17.84 -10.83
CA LEU A 135 -5.39 -18.55 -11.62
C LEU A 135 -6.10 -19.62 -10.77
N ALA A 136 -5.37 -20.39 -9.97
CA ALA A 136 -5.96 -21.41 -9.11
C ALA A 136 -6.90 -20.80 -8.05
N ILE A 137 -6.55 -19.66 -7.46
CA ILE A 137 -7.39 -18.94 -6.49
C ILE A 137 -8.67 -18.41 -7.15
N LEU A 138 -8.57 -17.78 -8.32
CA LEU A 138 -9.74 -17.32 -9.07
C LEU A 138 -10.69 -18.47 -9.38
N ARG A 139 -10.14 -19.61 -9.81
CA ARG A 139 -10.94 -20.81 -10.08
C ARG A 139 -11.56 -21.39 -8.82
N ALA A 140 -10.80 -21.49 -7.72
CA ALA A 140 -11.29 -22.05 -6.46
C ALA A 140 -12.43 -21.21 -5.88
N THR A 141 -12.27 -19.89 -5.83
CA THR A 141 -13.28 -18.96 -5.33
C THR A 141 -14.50 -18.83 -6.25
N HIS A 142 -14.36 -19.11 -7.54
CA HIS A 142 -15.49 -19.18 -8.49
C HIS A 142 -16.28 -20.50 -8.41
N ALA A 143 -15.79 -21.53 -7.72
CA ALA A 143 -16.35 -22.89 -7.78
C ALA A 143 -17.84 -22.97 -7.38
N GLU A 144 -18.31 -22.11 -6.49
CA GLU A 144 -19.73 -22.06 -6.08
C GLU A 144 -20.67 -21.60 -7.21
N ARG A 145 -20.16 -20.82 -8.17
CA ARG A 145 -20.91 -20.39 -9.37
C ARG A 145 -20.90 -21.45 -10.47
N VAL A 146 -20.08 -22.49 -10.34
CA VAL A 146 -20.03 -23.62 -11.27
C VAL A 146 -21.19 -24.59 -10.99
N PRO A 147 -21.93 -25.04 -12.02
CA PRO A 147 -23.00 -26.04 -11.87
C PRO A 147 -22.52 -27.29 -11.13
N LEU A 148 -23.35 -27.82 -10.23
CA LEU A 148 -22.97 -28.89 -9.30
C LEU A 148 -22.32 -30.11 -9.99
N HIS A 149 -22.86 -30.54 -11.13
CA HIS A 149 -22.35 -31.68 -11.91
C HIS A 149 -20.95 -31.45 -12.54
N ARG A 150 -20.46 -30.20 -12.60
CA ARG A 150 -19.11 -29.84 -13.09
C ARG A 150 -18.18 -29.37 -11.98
N ARG A 151 -18.68 -29.19 -10.75
CA ARG A 151 -17.94 -28.56 -9.65
C ARG A 151 -16.75 -29.39 -9.18
N ILE A 152 -16.90 -30.71 -9.05
CA ILE A 152 -15.78 -31.58 -8.64
C ILE A 152 -14.64 -31.56 -9.69
N PRO A 153 -14.88 -31.82 -10.99
CA PRO A 153 -13.84 -31.69 -12.02
C PRO A 153 -13.19 -30.31 -12.06
N TRP A 154 -13.98 -29.26 -11.81
CA TRP A 154 -13.49 -27.88 -11.77
C TRP A 154 -12.48 -27.66 -10.64
N VAL A 155 -12.79 -28.12 -9.42
CA VAL A 155 -11.91 -28.05 -8.24
C VAL A 155 -10.65 -28.88 -8.46
N LEU A 156 -10.78 -30.11 -8.99
CA LEU A 156 -9.62 -30.96 -9.31
C LEU A 156 -8.71 -30.33 -10.37
N LYS A 157 -9.25 -29.57 -11.34
CA LYS A 157 -8.41 -28.79 -12.26
C LYS A 157 -7.65 -27.67 -11.52
N SER A 158 -8.27 -26.99 -10.56
CA SER A 158 -7.58 -25.98 -9.74
C SER A 158 -6.43 -26.59 -8.94
N PHE A 159 -6.60 -27.81 -8.40
CA PHE A 159 -5.51 -28.52 -7.70
C PHE A 159 -4.36 -28.85 -8.63
N ARG A 160 -4.64 -29.34 -9.85
CA ARG A 160 -3.58 -29.61 -10.83
C ARG A 160 -2.76 -28.38 -11.19
N ILE A 161 -3.41 -27.21 -11.28
CA ILE A 161 -2.72 -25.94 -11.54
C ILE A 161 -1.77 -25.59 -10.37
N LEU A 162 -2.23 -25.74 -9.12
CA LEU A 162 -1.37 -25.54 -7.94
C LEU A 162 -0.22 -26.56 -7.86
N GLU A 163 -0.49 -27.82 -8.20
CA GLU A 163 0.52 -28.87 -8.20
C GLU A 163 1.57 -28.63 -9.28
N GLU A 164 1.19 -28.06 -10.44
CA GLU A 164 2.14 -27.56 -11.43
C GLU A 164 2.99 -26.41 -10.90
N ALA A 165 2.37 -25.39 -10.29
CA ALA A 165 3.07 -24.25 -9.69
C ALA A 165 4.07 -24.72 -8.62
N ARG A 166 3.65 -25.65 -7.76
CA ARG A 166 4.50 -26.25 -6.71
C ARG A 166 5.63 -27.07 -7.30
N ARG A 167 5.39 -27.79 -8.41
CA ARG A 167 6.42 -28.61 -9.05
C ARG A 167 7.53 -27.74 -9.65
N ILE A 168 7.18 -26.65 -10.32
CA ILE A 168 8.18 -25.78 -10.97
C ILE A 168 9.01 -25.00 -9.95
N THR A 169 8.44 -24.63 -8.79
CA THR A 169 9.17 -23.98 -7.69
C THR A 169 9.74 -24.94 -6.66
N ARG A 170 9.69 -26.26 -6.92
CA ARG A 170 10.11 -27.32 -5.99
C ARG A 170 9.43 -27.24 -4.60
N GLY A 171 8.32 -26.52 -4.50
CA GLY A 171 7.59 -26.28 -3.27
C GLY A 171 8.30 -25.34 -2.30
N GLU A 172 9.14 -24.43 -2.79
CA GLU A 172 9.85 -23.44 -1.94
C GLU A 172 9.23 -22.04 -2.02
N ASP A 173 8.38 -21.77 -3.02
CA ASP A 173 7.75 -20.46 -3.20
C ASP A 173 6.65 -20.19 -2.14
N PRO A 174 6.75 -19.08 -1.37
CA PRO A 174 5.80 -18.75 -0.30
C PRO A 174 4.41 -18.41 -0.82
N VAL A 175 4.28 -17.78 -2.00
CA VAL A 175 2.99 -17.41 -2.59
C VAL A 175 2.24 -18.66 -3.06
N VAL A 176 2.93 -19.64 -3.64
CA VAL A 176 2.35 -20.93 -4.03
C VAL A 176 1.87 -21.72 -2.82
N ARG A 177 2.68 -21.76 -1.75
CA ARG A 177 2.28 -22.40 -0.48
C ARG A 177 1.09 -21.69 0.15
N TRP A 178 1.09 -20.35 0.14
CA TRP A 178 -0.02 -19.56 0.62
C TRP A 178 -1.29 -19.88 -0.16
N ALA A 179 -1.25 -19.86 -1.49
CA ALA A 179 -2.39 -20.19 -2.34
C ALA A 179 -2.93 -21.60 -2.07
N ALA A 180 -2.03 -22.59 -1.96
CA ALA A 180 -2.37 -23.96 -1.63
C ALA A 180 -3.01 -24.07 -0.24
N GLY A 181 -2.39 -23.50 0.79
CA GLY A 181 -2.90 -23.47 2.15
C GLY A 181 -4.30 -22.84 2.25
N GLN A 182 -4.50 -21.69 1.62
CA GLN A 182 -5.80 -21.00 1.56
C GLN A 182 -6.88 -21.87 0.93
N ILE A 183 -6.59 -22.50 -0.21
CA ILE A 183 -7.57 -23.32 -0.94
C ILE A 183 -7.84 -24.62 -0.20
N TYR A 184 -6.79 -25.33 0.21
CA TYR A 184 -6.88 -26.65 0.86
C TYR A 184 -7.53 -26.60 2.24
N ALA A 185 -7.42 -25.49 2.96
CA ALA A 185 -8.09 -25.31 4.25
C ALA A 185 -9.62 -25.22 4.13
N GLN A 186 -10.14 -24.85 2.95
CA GLN A 186 -11.54 -24.50 2.74
C GLN A 186 -12.33 -25.55 1.92
N VAL A 187 -11.64 -26.52 1.32
CA VAL A 187 -12.33 -27.57 0.53
C VAL A 187 -12.98 -28.64 1.42
N PRO A 188 -14.08 -29.27 0.97
CA PRO A 188 -14.72 -30.36 1.70
C PRO A 188 -13.79 -31.52 2.08
N PHE A 189 -14.07 -32.17 3.21
CA PHE A 189 -13.21 -33.23 3.79
C PHE A 189 -12.88 -34.37 2.81
N PHE A 190 -13.79 -34.72 1.91
CA PHE A 190 -13.62 -35.83 0.96
C PHE A 190 -12.55 -35.58 -0.11
N PHE A 191 -12.01 -34.36 -0.21
CA PHE A 191 -10.83 -34.08 -1.05
C PHE A 191 -9.51 -34.47 -0.39
N GLY A 192 -9.49 -34.76 0.92
CA GLY A 192 -8.30 -35.24 1.63
C GLY A 192 -7.15 -34.22 1.75
N LYS A 193 -7.41 -32.93 1.55
CA LYS A 193 -6.36 -31.88 1.50
C LYS A 193 -6.04 -31.21 2.85
N LYS A 194 -6.77 -31.55 3.94
CA LYS A 194 -6.59 -30.94 5.27
C LYS A 194 -5.16 -31.04 5.81
N LYS A 195 -4.51 -32.20 5.64
CA LYS A 195 -3.11 -32.39 6.08
C LYS A 195 -2.16 -31.45 5.34
N GLN A 196 -2.29 -31.38 4.02
CA GLN A 196 -1.48 -30.50 3.18
C GLN A 196 -1.72 -29.02 3.50
N ALA A 197 -2.96 -28.64 3.86
CA ALA A 197 -3.25 -27.29 4.32
C ALA A 197 -2.45 -26.91 5.58
N TYR A 198 -2.38 -27.79 6.59
CA TYR A 198 -1.53 -27.57 7.76
C TYR A 198 -0.04 -27.50 7.40
N GLU A 199 0.44 -28.42 6.54
CA GLU A 199 1.84 -28.43 6.12
C GLU A 199 2.25 -27.10 5.45
N ASP A 200 1.43 -26.58 4.55
CA ASP A 200 1.74 -25.33 3.84
C ASP A 200 1.56 -24.10 4.74
N LEU A 201 0.51 -24.03 5.56
CA LEU A 201 0.24 -22.87 6.43
C LEU A 201 1.20 -22.78 7.62
N ASN A 202 1.56 -23.90 8.26
CA ASN A 202 2.56 -23.89 9.33
C ASN A 202 3.94 -23.54 8.80
N TRP A 203 4.30 -24.02 7.60
CA TRP A 203 5.58 -23.67 6.98
C TRP A 203 5.75 -22.15 6.83
N LEU A 204 4.68 -21.44 6.46
CA LEU A 204 4.64 -19.98 6.35
C LEU A 204 4.69 -19.31 7.72
N ALA A 205 3.87 -19.77 8.68
CA ALA A 205 3.81 -19.22 10.03
C ALA A 205 5.13 -19.38 10.82
N GLU A 206 5.93 -20.39 10.50
CA GLU A 206 7.26 -20.66 11.03
C GLU A 206 8.37 -19.87 10.31
N ARG A 207 8.05 -19.19 9.20
CA ARG A 207 8.99 -18.44 8.34
C ARG A 207 8.49 -17.03 8.03
N PRO A 208 8.24 -16.19 9.05
CA PRO A 208 7.76 -14.82 8.84
C PRO A 208 8.67 -14.00 7.92
N GLU A 209 9.98 -14.31 7.85
CA GLU A 209 10.94 -13.67 6.94
C GLU A 209 10.65 -13.89 5.45
N THR A 210 9.80 -14.87 5.12
CA THR A 210 9.37 -15.15 3.74
C THR A 210 8.08 -14.42 3.36
N GLU A 211 7.54 -13.61 4.26
CA GLU A 211 6.34 -12.82 4.00
C GLU A 211 6.57 -11.86 2.82
N PRO A 212 5.75 -11.91 1.74
CA PRO A 212 5.98 -11.08 0.56
C PRO A 212 5.88 -9.58 0.80
N VAL A 213 4.95 -9.18 1.68
CA VAL A 213 4.66 -7.80 2.09
C VAL A 213 4.08 -7.85 3.50
N PHE A 214 4.33 -6.80 4.30
CA PHE A 214 3.80 -6.75 5.66
C PHE A 214 2.30 -6.99 5.73
N GLY A 215 1.91 -7.93 6.58
CA GLY A 215 0.51 -8.25 6.86
C GLY A 215 -0.08 -9.32 5.95
N PHE A 216 0.67 -9.80 4.97
CA PHE A 216 0.23 -10.86 4.06
C PHE A 216 -0.15 -12.17 4.80
N TYR A 217 0.57 -12.50 5.87
CA TYR A 217 0.35 -13.69 6.70
C TYR A 217 -0.82 -13.57 7.66
N ARG A 218 -1.51 -12.43 7.72
CA ARG A 218 -2.82 -12.31 8.37
C ARG A 218 -3.77 -13.41 7.93
N GLU A 219 -3.76 -13.69 6.63
CA GLU A 219 -4.57 -14.73 5.99
C GLU A 219 -4.09 -16.15 6.33
N VAL A 220 -2.79 -16.34 6.57
CA VAL A 220 -2.25 -17.63 7.03
C VAL A 220 -2.80 -17.95 8.42
N TYR A 221 -2.69 -16.98 9.35
CA TYR A 221 -3.20 -17.12 10.72
C TYR A 221 -4.72 -17.31 10.74
N ARG A 222 -5.47 -16.60 9.89
CA ARG A 222 -6.92 -16.81 9.73
C ARG A 222 -7.27 -18.27 9.40
N GLN A 223 -6.57 -18.88 8.43
CA GLN A 223 -6.89 -20.27 8.05
C GLN A 223 -6.43 -21.28 9.09
N LEU A 224 -5.28 -21.06 9.73
CA LEU A 224 -4.86 -21.89 10.87
C LEU A 224 -5.91 -21.84 11.99
N ALA A 225 -6.42 -20.66 12.33
CA ALA A 225 -7.47 -20.51 13.33
C ALA A 225 -8.71 -21.34 12.99
N ARG A 226 -9.20 -21.25 11.75
CA ARG A 226 -10.36 -22.02 11.26
C ARG A 226 -10.10 -23.54 11.28
N LEU A 227 -8.91 -23.97 10.88
CA LEU A 227 -8.54 -25.38 10.88
C LEU A 227 -8.50 -25.93 12.31
N HIS A 228 -7.87 -25.21 13.25
CA HIS A 228 -7.83 -25.59 14.66
C HIS A 228 -9.22 -25.61 15.30
N GLU A 229 -10.09 -24.65 14.97
CA GLU A 229 -11.49 -24.62 15.41
C GLU A 229 -12.26 -25.86 14.91
N SER A 230 -12.06 -26.24 13.65
CA SER A 230 -12.66 -27.45 13.07
C SER A 230 -12.18 -28.75 13.71
N ASP A 231 -10.98 -28.76 14.30
CA ASP A 231 -10.41 -29.90 15.05
C ASP A 231 -10.79 -29.89 16.54
N GLY A 232 -11.57 -28.91 16.99
CA GLY A 232 -11.93 -28.74 18.41
C GLY A 232 -10.79 -28.21 19.28
N ARG A 233 -9.68 -27.74 18.68
CA ARG A 233 -8.51 -27.17 19.37
C ARG A 233 -8.71 -25.67 19.64
N LYS A 234 -9.63 -25.35 20.56
CA LYS A 234 -10.11 -23.98 20.82
C LYS A 234 -8.98 -23.00 21.18
N ASP A 235 -8.11 -23.36 22.11
CA ASP A 235 -7.06 -22.45 22.59
C ASP A 235 -6.08 -22.06 21.46
N LEU A 236 -5.70 -23.03 20.62
CA LEU A 236 -4.88 -22.77 19.43
C LEU A 236 -5.62 -21.92 18.40
N ALA A 237 -6.91 -22.18 18.19
CA ALA A 237 -7.73 -21.37 17.29
C ALA A 237 -7.80 -19.91 17.76
N GLU A 238 -8.03 -19.68 19.05
CA GLU A 238 -8.07 -18.35 19.65
C GLU A 238 -6.71 -17.63 19.62
N ALA A 239 -5.60 -18.37 19.78
CA ALA A 239 -4.26 -17.82 19.60
C ALA A 239 -4.04 -17.32 18.15
N PHE A 240 -4.41 -18.12 17.16
CA PHE A 240 -4.29 -17.71 15.76
C PHE A 240 -5.28 -16.61 15.36
N TRP A 241 -6.49 -16.58 15.94
CA TRP A 241 -7.41 -15.46 15.74
C TRP A 241 -6.82 -14.15 16.27
N ARG A 242 -6.21 -14.16 17.45
CA ARG A 242 -5.48 -13.00 18.00
C ARG A 242 -4.29 -12.62 17.12
N ARG A 243 -3.46 -13.57 16.69
CA ARG A 243 -2.32 -13.32 15.79
C ARG A 243 -2.73 -12.73 14.44
N SER A 244 -3.91 -13.10 13.93
CA SER A 244 -4.48 -12.50 12.71
C SER A 244 -5.10 -11.11 12.91
N GLY A 245 -5.23 -10.61 14.14
CA GLY A 245 -5.98 -9.40 14.45
C GLY A 245 -7.50 -9.48 14.15
N PHE A 246 -8.05 -10.71 14.04
CA PHE A 246 -9.48 -10.98 13.79
C PHE A 246 -10.18 -11.66 14.98
N ASP A 247 -9.69 -11.42 16.18
CA ASP A 247 -10.26 -11.92 17.44
C ASP A 247 -11.64 -11.33 17.74
N SER A 248 -11.83 -10.06 17.37
CA SER A 248 -13.02 -9.25 17.66
C SER A 248 -13.96 -9.13 16.45
N TYR A 249 -13.41 -8.89 15.26
CA TYR A 249 -14.15 -8.77 14.02
C TYR A 249 -13.51 -9.62 12.92
N ARG A 250 -14.33 -10.40 12.21
CA ARG A 250 -13.88 -11.38 11.19
C ARG A 250 -14.47 -11.00 9.82
N PRO A 251 -13.77 -10.18 9.01
CA PRO A 251 -14.25 -9.82 7.68
C PRO A 251 -14.29 -11.05 6.76
N ASN A 252 -15.28 -11.09 5.88
CA ASN A 252 -15.34 -12.10 4.82
C ASN A 252 -14.34 -11.80 3.70
N ALA A 253 -14.10 -10.52 3.41
CA ALA A 253 -13.11 -10.08 2.45
C ALA A 253 -11.70 -10.49 2.89
N MET A 254 -10.78 -10.62 1.93
CA MET A 254 -9.39 -10.97 2.20
C MET A 254 -8.63 -9.71 2.61
N LEU A 255 -8.09 -9.68 3.83
CA LEU A 255 -7.24 -8.59 4.28
C LEU A 255 -5.83 -9.12 4.58
N MET A 256 -4.87 -8.62 3.81
CA MET A 256 -3.47 -9.04 3.71
C MET A 256 -2.53 -7.82 3.55
N GLY A 257 -3.00 -6.62 3.92
CA GLY A 257 -2.27 -5.36 3.85
C GLY A 257 -1.68 -4.93 5.18
N TRP A 258 -0.92 -3.84 5.12
CA TRP A 258 -0.08 -3.33 6.19
C TRP A 258 -0.78 -2.35 7.16
N PHE A 259 -1.97 -1.86 6.83
CA PHE A 259 -2.63 -0.86 7.68
C PHE A 259 -3.19 -1.47 8.95
N THR A 260 -3.18 -0.71 10.04
CA THR A 260 -4.05 -0.96 11.20
C THR A 260 -4.85 0.29 11.51
N ALA A 261 -5.96 0.15 12.21
CA ALA A 261 -6.83 1.25 12.59
C ALA A 261 -7.61 0.85 13.84
N THR A 262 -7.21 1.40 14.98
CA THR A 262 -7.80 1.13 16.29
C THR A 262 -8.23 2.43 16.93
N VAL A 263 -9.23 2.35 17.81
CA VAL A 263 -9.75 3.53 18.49
C VAL A 263 -8.71 4.12 19.42
N ASP A 264 -7.92 3.28 20.09
CA ASP A 264 -6.98 3.74 21.11
C ASP A 264 -5.68 4.28 20.47
N ALA A 265 -5.03 3.51 19.58
CA ALA A 265 -3.73 3.89 18.99
C ALA A 265 -3.85 4.70 17.69
N GLY A 266 -5.04 4.80 17.09
CA GLY A 266 -5.20 5.37 15.76
C GLY A 266 -4.76 4.41 14.66
N ALA A 267 -4.31 4.98 13.54
CA ALA A 267 -3.91 4.23 12.36
C ALA A 267 -2.40 4.08 12.26
N THR A 268 -1.95 2.92 11.79
CA THR A 268 -0.52 2.63 11.55
C THR A 268 -0.29 2.09 10.14
N MET A 269 0.93 2.31 9.62
CA MET A 269 1.36 1.84 8.28
C MET A 269 2.08 0.48 8.30
N ALA A 270 2.12 -0.18 9.45
CA ALA A 270 2.62 -1.55 9.59
C ALA A 270 1.68 -2.34 10.53
N PRO A 271 1.53 -3.65 10.27
CA PRO A 271 0.65 -4.51 11.05
C PRO A 271 1.23 -4.84 12.43
N GLU A 272 2.54 -4.68 12.61
CA GLU A 272 3.27 -4.90 13.85
C GLU A 272 4.43 -3.91 13.94
N PRO A 273 5.00 -3.68 15.15
CA PRO A 273 6.22 -2.91 15.30
C PRO A 273 7.38 -3.56 14.55
N VAL A 274 8.12 -2.78 13.77
CA VAL A 274 9.28 -3.26 12.99
C VAL A 274 10.44 -2.29 13.18
N LEU A 275 11.65 -2.84 13.36
CA LEU A 275 12.92 -2.14 13.23
C LEU A 275 13.66 -2.71 12.03
N ASP A 276 13.97 -1.85 11.07
CA ASP A 276 14.77 -2.19 9.90
C ASP A 276 16.06 -1.35 9.89
N GLU A 277 17.18 -1.99 9.54
CA GLU A 277 18.49 -1.36 9.43
C GLU A 277 18.80 -1.10 7.96
N ILE A 278 18.31 0.02 7.42
CA ILE A 278 18.54 0.43 6.01
C ILE A 278 20.03 0.39 5.67
N LEU A 279 20.85 0.88 6.60
CA LEU A 279 22.29 0.67 6.61
C LEU A 279 22.68 0.09 7.97
N PRO A 280 23.23 -1.14 8.02
CA PRO A 280 23.58 -1.81 9.28
C PRO A 280 24.39 -0.92 10.23
N GLY A 281 23.89 -0.77 11.45
CA GLY A 281 24.46 0.03 12.54
C GLY A 281 24.48 1.54 12.30
N ARG A 282 23.87 2.03 11.22
CA ARG A 282 23.99 3.45 10.80
C ARG A 282 22.67 4.14 10.53
N VAL A 283 21.73 3.50 9.84
CA VAL A 283 20.42 4.09 9.51
C VAL A 283 19.34 3.12 9.91
N PHE A 284 18.54 3.52 10.89
CA PHE A 284 17.47 2.74 11.51
C PHE A 284 16.12 3.32 11.08
N ALA A 285 15.20 2.45 10.67
CA ALA A 285 13.83 2.79 10.32
C ALA A 285 12.88 2.04 11.26
N LEU A 286 11.92 2.75 11.86
CA LEU A 286 10.91 2.18 12.73
C LEU A 286 9.52 2.36 12.13
N TYR A 287 8.81 1.25 12.02
CA TYR A 287 7.45 1.18 11.47
C TYR A 287 6.47 0.67 12.52
N GLY A 288 5.18 1.01 12.39
CA GLY A 288 4.13 0.50 13.27
C GLY A 288 3.97 1.23 14.61
N PHE A 289 4.60 2.39 14.76
CA PHE A 289 4.53 3.25 15.95
C PHE A 289 3.69 4.52 15.72
N GLY A 290 2.80 4.50 14.75
CA GLY A 290 2.01 5.66 14.35
C GLY A 290 1.73 5.65 12.86
N TYR A 291 1.21 6.78 12.38
CA TYR A 291 0.86 6.97 10.98
C TYR A 291 2.10 7.17 10.11
N SER A 292 3.13 7.85 10.61
CA SER A 292 4.43 8.02 9.94
C SER A 292 5.49 7.03 10.45
N ASP A 293 6.52 6.86 9.64
CA ASP A 293 7.76 6.18 10.00
C ASP A 293 8.66 7.14 10.80
N ILE A 294 9.51 6.55 11.64
CA ILE A 294 10.51 7.32 12.41
C ILE A 294 11.89 6.77 12.05
N TYR A 295 12.82 7.65 11.70
CA TYR A 295 14.19 7.23 11.37
C TYR A 295 15.21 7.81 12.31
N PHE A 296 16.29 7.05 12.51
CA PHE A 296 17.45 7.50 13.26
C PHE A 296 18.73 7.24 12.45
N VAL A 297 19.67 8.18 12.48
CA VAL A 297 20.97 8.07 11.83
C VAL A 297 22.08 8.25 12.87
N LEU A 298 22.93 7.25 12.99
CA LEU A 298 24.15 7.35 13.80
C LEU A 298 25.24 8.07 13.00
N SER A 299 25.86 9.05 13.64
CA SER A 299 26.96 9.83 13.06
C SER A 299 28.24 9.01 12.82
N ASP A 300 29.14 9.51 11.97
CA ASP A 300 30.38 8.83 11.58
C ASP A 300 31.32 8.51 12.74
N ASP A 301 31.42 9.39 13.72
CA ASP A 301 32.22 9.16 14.93
C ASP A 301 31.45 8.43 16.06
N GLY A 302 30.17 8.13 15.85
CA GLY A 302 29.30 7.43 16.79
C GLY A 302 28.89 8.24 18.02
N THR A 303 29.11 9.57 18.02
CA THR A 303 28.84 10.41 19.21
C THR A 303 27.48 11.09 19.19
N GLU A 304 26.87 11.25 18.02
CA GLU A 304 25.56 11.88 17.81
C GLU A 304 24.55 10.91 17.18
N LEU A 305 23.32 10.90 17.70
CA LEU A 305 22.14 10.28 17.07
C LEU A 305 21.22 11.36 16.50
N LEU A 306 20.85 11.21 15.24
CA LEU A 306 20.05 12.18 14.49
C LEU A 306 18.67 11.57 14.24
N ALA A 307 17.60 12.26 14.63
CA ALA A 307 16.22 11.83 14.35
C ALA A 307 15.69 12.52 13.08
N LEU A 308 14.94 11.78 12.28
CA LEU A 308 14.19 12.31 11.15
C LEU A 308 12.71 12.13 11.47
N ASP A 309 12.00 13.26 11.48
CA ASP A 309 10.63 13.40 11.98
C ASP A 309 10.46 12.99 13.46
N ALA A 310 9.26 13.22 13.98
CA ALA A 310 8.91 13.02 15.38
C ALA A 310 7.64 12.18 15.55
N GLY A 311 7.13 11.54 14.50
CA GLY A 311 5.98 10.65 14.63
C GLY A 311 4.68 11.34 15.07
N THR A 312 3.64 10.54 15.25
CA THR A 312 2.26 11.03 15.42
C THR A 312 1.93 11.53 16.82
N GLN A 313 2.47 10.88 17.86
CA GLN A 313 2.09 11.17 19.24
C GLN A 313 3.33 11.04 20.14
N PRO A 314 3.42 11.79 21.25
CA PRO A 314 4.59 11.73 22.12
C PRO A 314 4.84 10.34 22.71
N HIS A 315 3.78 9.61 23.06
CA HIS A 315 3.90 8.27 23.62
C HIS A 315 4.27 7.22 22.56
N SER A 316 3.87 7.42 21.30
CA SER A 316 4.16 6.49 20.22
C SER A 316 5.61 6.67 19.71
N LEU A 317 6.09 7.91 19.63
CA LEU A 317 7.53 8.19 19.41
C LEU A 317 8.39 7.64 20.56
N ARG A 318 7.92 7.77 21.81
CA ARG A 318 8.60 7.15 22.95
C ARG A 318 8.72 5.63 22.79
N ALA A 319 7.63 4.96 22.41
CA ALA A 319 7.64 3.52 22.20
C ALA A 319 8.61 3.11 21.07
N ALA A 320 8.65 3.88 19.97
CA ALA A 320 9.62 3.67 18.89
C ALA A 320 11.07 3.80 19.40
N HIS A 321 11.38 4.88 20.11
CA HIS A 321 12.72 5.11 20.63
C HIS A 321 13.13 4.04 21.67
N GLU A 322 12.23 3.63 22.57
CA GLU A 322 12.47 2.52 23.50
C GLU A 322 12.67 1.18 22.76
N TYR A 323 11.93 0.93 21.69
CA TYR A 323 12.09 -0.26 20.85
C TYR A 323 13.46 -0.28 20.17
N LEU A 324 13.91 0.85 19.61
CA LEU A 324 15.26 1.02 19.04
C LEU A 324 16.33 0.70 20.08
N LEU A 325 16.26 1.31 21.27
CA LEU A 325 17.25 1.12 22.33
C LEU A 325 17.25 -0.31 22.91
N SER A 326 16.13 -1.04 22.82
CA SER A 326 16.10 -2.44 23.24
C SER A 326 16.91 -3.36 22.32
N HIS A 327 17.11 -2.95 21.05
CA HIS A 327 17.94 -3.65 20.06
C HIS A 327 19.35 -3.07 19.97
N HIS A 328 19.50 -1.77 20.19
CA HIS A 328 20.78 -1.03 20.11
C HIS A 328 20.99 -0.17 21.38
N PRO A 329 21.32 -0.80 22.53
CA PRO A 329 21.41 -0.10 23.82
C PRO A 329 22.57 0.90 23.93
N ASP A 330 23.56 0.79 23.04
CA ASP A 330 24.78 1.63 23.05
C ASP A 330 24.64 2.92 22.20
N LEU A 331 23.46 3.19 21.63
CA LEU A 331 23.25 4.41 20.85
C LEU A 331 23.33 5.67 21.74
N PRO A 332 23.96 6.75 21.25
CA PRO A 332 24.05 8.00 21.98
C PRO A 332 22.69 8.73 22.05
N PRO A 333 22.54 9.74 22.92
CA PRO A 333 21.37 10.62 22.95
C PRO A 333 21.07 11.26 21.60
N VAL A 334 19.79 11.55 21.34
CA VAL A 334 19.38 12.35 20.18
C VAL A 334 19.90 13.78 20.36
N THR A 335 20.67 14.27 19.38
CA THR A 335 21.27 15.62 19.42
C THR A 335 20.66 16.57 18.40
N LYS A 336 20.12 16.04 17.29
CA LYS A 336 19.46 16.83 16.24
C LYS A 336 18.22 16.11 15.74
N VAL A 337 17.21 16.90 15.41
CA VAL A 337 15.97 16.43 14.79
C VAL A 337 15.79 17.21 13.50
N PHE A 338 15.55 16.51 12.39
CA PHE A 338 15.19 17.13 11.13
C PHE A 338 13.74 16.79 10.83
N ILE A 339 12.90 17.81 10.75
CA ILE A 339 11.50 17.65 10.37
C ILE A 339 11.39 17.85 8.86
N THR A 340 10.90 16.83 8.18
CA THR A 340 10.73 16.83 6.74
C THR A 340 9.61 17.77 6.32
N HIS A 341 8.51 17.84 7.07
CA HIS A 341 7.41 18.79 6.87
C HIS A 341 6.48 18.81 8.10
N SER A 342 5.55 19.76 8.18
CA SER A 342 4.81 20.05 9.42
C SER A 342 3.40 19.46 9.50
N HIS A 343 3.18 18.29 8.93
CA HIS A 343 1.96 17.52 9.16
C HIS A 343 1.94 16.87 10.54
N TRP A 344 0.74 16.65 11.08
CA TRP A 344 0.49 16.23 12.46
C TRP A 344 1.17 14.90 12.82
N ASP A 345 1.32 14.02 11.85
CA ASP A 345 2.00 12.74 11.99
C ASP A 345 3.52 12.81 11.91
N HIS A 346 4.11 13.93 11.47
CA HIS A 346 5.56 14.12 11.45
C HIS A 346 6.06 14.94 12.62
N ILE A 347 5.21 15.80 13.20
CA ILE A 347 5.59 16.68 14.32
C ILE A 347 4.96 16.29 15.64
N GLY A 348 3.90 15.50 15.67
CA GLY A 348 3.08 15.26 16.87
C GLY A 348 3.84 14.67 18.08
N GLY A 349 4.94 13.94 17.89
CA GLY A 349 5.77 13.47 18.99
C GLY A 349 6.87 14.43 19.45
N HIS A 350 7.02 15.62 18.87
CA HIS A 350 8.17 16.51 19.12
C HIS A 350 8.39 16.83 20.61
N SER A 351 7.32 16.93 21.39
CA SER A 351 7.40 17.26 22.83
C SER A 351 8.12 16.19 23.64
N TYR A 352 8.07 14.91 23.21
CA TYR A 352 8.83 13.84 23.85
C TYR A 352 10.33 14.07 23.74
N ILE A 353 10.83 14.33 22.53
CA ILE A 353 12.26 14.61 22.32
C ILE A 353 12.67 15.87 23.09
N ARG A 354 11.90 16.96 23.02
CA ARG A 354 12.22 18.19 23.78
C ARG A 354 12.28 17.96 25.29
N GLN A 355 11.48 17.04 25.83
CA GLN A 355 11.50 16.69 27.24
C GLN A 355 12.69 15.81 27.64
N VAL A 356 13.01 14.80 26.83
CA VAL A 356 14.07 13.81 27.14
C VAL A 356 15.46 14.34 26.78
N PHE A 357 15.55 15.13 25.71
CA PHE A 357 16.77 15.69 25.15
C PHE A 357 16.62 17.21 24.98
N PRO A 358 16.65 18.00 26.08
CA PRO A 358 16.41 19.44 26.02
C PRO A 358 17.43 20.23 25.19
N GLU A 359 18.63 19.65 24.97
CA GLU A 359 19.69 20.23 24.14
C GLU A 359 19.58 19.81 22.66
N ALA A 360 18.61 18.96 22.29
CA ALA A 360 18.42 18.55 20.90
C ALA A 360 17.91 19.73 20.06
N VAL A 361 18.55 19.95 18.90
CA VAL A 361 18.22 21.07 18.01
C VAL A 361 17.29 20.60 16.90
N PHE A 362 16.13 21.25 16.76
CA PHE A 362 15.15 20.99 15.71
C PHE A 362 15.40 21.87 14.48
N TYR A 363 15.63 21.24 13.34
CA TYR A 363 15.66 21.87 12.02
C TYR A 363 14.34 21.60 11.33
N GLY A 364 13.76 22.62 10.72
CA GLY A 364 12.51 22.53 9.96
C GLY A 364 12.37 23.74 9.05
N ARG A 365 11.41 23.73 8.13
CA ARG A 365 11.23 24.84 7.20
C ARG A 365 10.80 26.11 7.89
N ASP A 366 11.18 27.25 7.32
CA ASP A 366 10.83 28.59 7.81
C ASP A 366 9.35 28.96 7.60
N ASN A 367 8.69 28.32 6.63
CA ASN A 367 7.27 28.49 6.32
C ASN A 367 6.33 27.46 6.99
N TYR A 368 6.80 26.75 8.01
CA TYR A 368 6.06 25.68 8.70
C TYR A 368 4.66 26.08 9.23
N GLN A 369 4.52 27.33 9.69
CA GLN A 369 3.32 27.79 10.40
C GLN A 369 2.05 27.69 9.54
N ALA A 370 2.15 27.95 8.24
CA ALA A 370 1.00 27.89 7.33
C ALA A 370 0.43 26.46 7.20
N VAL A 371 1.28 25.45 7.38
CA VAL A 371 0.89 24.04 7.37
C VAL A 371 0.32 23.65 8.74
N VAL A 372 0.98 24.02 9.84
CA VAL A 372 0.45 23.82 11.22
C VAL A 372 -0.96 24.40 11.36
N ASP A 373 -1.17 25.64 10.92
CA ASP A 373 -2.48 26.31 10.99
C ASP A 373 -3.56 25.58 10.16
N ARG A 374 -3.14 24.89 9.09
CA ARG A 374 -4.04 24.17 8.18
C ARG A 374 -4.45 22.81 8.73
N VAL A 375 -3.50 22.10 9.34
CA VAL A 375 -3.72 20.76 9.92
C VAL A 375 -4.30 20.82 11.34
N ASP A 376 -4.32 21.98 11.99
CA ASP A 376 -5.04 22.21 13.26
C ASP A 376 -6.57 22.27 13.05
N ARG A 377 -7.11 21.18 12.52
CA ARG A 377 -8.53 21.02 12.21
C ARG A 377 -9.12 19.84 12.98
N HIS A 378 -10.33 20.05 13.48
CA HIS A 378 -11.12 18.97 14.08
C HIS A 378 -11.76 18.13 12.97
N HIS A 379 -11.30 16.88 12.80
CA HIS A 379 -11.88 15.94 11.85
C HIS A 379 -12.99 15.12 12.49
N SER A 380 -13.98 14.73 11.70
CA SER A 380 -15.01 13.78 12.15
C SER A 380 -14.52 12.34 12.23
N TYR A 381 -13.33 12.06 11.67
CA TYR A 381 -12.67 10.76 11.71
C TYR A 381 -11.58 10.77 12.78
N SER A 382 -11.82 10.01 13.85
CA SER A 382 -10.92 9.89 15.00
C SER A 382 -9.87 8.78 14.84
N LEU A 383 -10.13 7.77 13.99
CA LEU A 383 -9.26 6.60 13.85
C LEU A 383 -7.91 6.90 13.21
N PHE A 384 -7.72 8.05 12.54
CA PHE A 384 -6.40 8.44 12.02
C PHE A 384 -5.41 8.69 13.15
N ARG A 385 -5.85 9.45 14.14
CA ARG A 385 -4.99 10.01 15.18
C ARG A 385 -5.09 9.29 16.52
N GLY A 386 -6.12 8.48 16.70
CA GLY A 386 -6.46 7.83 17.96
C GLY A 386 -7.28 8.73 18.88
N ARG A 387 -8.02 8.11 19.81
CA ARG A 387 -8.97 8.81 20.70
C ARG A 387 -8.31 9.89 21.56
N ASP A 388 -7.08 9.67 21.99
CA ASP A 388 -6.38 10.54 22.94
C ASP A 388 -5.47 11.57 22.26
N PHE A 389 -5.63 11.78 20.95
CA PHE A 389 -4.86 12.79 20.23
C PHE A 389 -5.15 14.20 20.73
N ASP A 390 -4.09 14.93 21.07
CA ASP A 390 -4.18 16.32 21.52
C ASP A 390 -3.62 17.26 20.46
N HIS A 391 -4.48 18.15 19.95
CA HIS A 391 -4.11 19.18 18.98
C HIS A 391 -2.94 20.06 19.42
N ARG A 392 -2.73 20.23 20.74
CA ARG A 392 -1.61 20.99 21.28
C ARG A 392 -0.25 20.39 20.95
N TRP A 393 -0.19 19.09 20.66
CA TRP A 393 1.04 18.43 20.19
C TRP A 393 1.46 18.89 18.79
N VAL A 394 0.52 19.42 18.01
CA VAL A 394 0.77 19.97 16.67
C VAL A 394 1.01 21.46 16.79
N THR A 395 0.10 22.19 17.44
CA THR A 395 0.17 23.67 17.50
C THR A 395 1.34 24.20 18.33
N ALA A 396 1.95 23.38 19.19
CA ALA A 396 3.13 23.75 19.98
C ALA A 396 4.45 23.53 19.24
N TYR A 397 4.43 22.97 18.04
CA TYR A 397 5.63 22.76 17.25
C TYR A 397 6.20 24.08 16.72
N ALA A 398 7.52 24.20 16.79
CA ALA A 398 8.31 25.19 16.07
C ALA A 398 9.74 24.64 15.89
N PRO A 399 10.42 24.91 14.76
CA PRO A 399 11.83 24.62 14.59
C PRO A 399 12.69 25.57 15.43
N ASP A 400 13.81 25.07 15.96
CA ASP A 400 14.83 25.93 16.60
C ASP A 400 15.68 26.64 15.53
N VAL A 401 15.93 25.95 14.42
CA VAL A 401 16.62 26.46 13.24
C VAL A 401 15.66 26.43 12.05
N PRO A 402 15.01 27.56 11.71
CA PRO A 402 14.21 27.66 10.50
C PRO A 402 15.12 27.65 9.26
N VAL A 403 14.82 26.77 8.30
CA VAL A 403 15.59 26.56 7.07
C VAL A 403 14.83 27.15 5.89
N GLY A 404 15.23 28.35 5.44
CA GLY A 404 14.66 29.01 4.25
C GLY A 404 15.46 28.79 2.96
N ASP A 405 16.78 28.60 3.08
CA ASP A 405 17.71 28.33 1.98
C ASP A 405 18.40 26.98 2.19
N ARG A 406 19.06 26.47 1.14
CA ARG A 406 19.92 25.28 1.25
C ARG A 406 20.95 25.47 2.36
N LEU A 407 20.99 24.51 3.29
CA LEU A 407 21.90 24.52 4.43
C LEU A 407 22.75 23.26 4.43
N GLU A 408 24.07 23.43 4.53
CA GLU A 408 25.00 22.32 4.78
C GLU A 408 25.47 22.37 6.22
N LEU A 409 25.47 21.22 6.89
CA LEU A 409 25.98 21.09 8.25
C LEU A 409 26.74 19.77 8.44
N THR A 410 27.40 19.65 9.59
CA THR A 410 28.11 18.43 9.99
C THR A 410 27.72 18.06 11.41
N ALA A 411 27.48 16.77 11.64
CA ALA A 411 27.13 16.20 12.94
C ALA A 411 27.93 14.90 13.18
N GLY A 412 28.75 14.87 14.23
CA GLY A 412 29.67 13.76 14.53
C GLY A 412 30.48 13.29 13.32
N GLY A 413 31.02 14.24 12.53
CA GLY A 413 31.75 13.96 11.27
C GLY A 413 30.88 13.70 10.03
N THR A 414 29.57 13.50 10.18
CA THR A 414 28.64 13.21 9.08
C THR A 414 28.22 14.48 8.36
N SER A 415 28.40 14.56 7.04
CA SER A 415 27.91 15.67 6.21
C SER A 415 26.41 15.52 5.90
N ILE A 416 25.66 16.61 6.05
CA ILE A 416 24.22 16.67 5.85
C ILE A 416 23.88 17.91 5.01
N GLU A 417 23.05 17.74 3.99
CA GLU A 417 22.50 18.82 3.16
C GLU A 417 20.98 18.88 3.39
N LEU A 418 20.50 20.04 3.86
CA LEU A 418 19.07 20.36 3.99
C LEU A 418 18.63 21.18 2.80
N VAL A 419 17.56 20.75 2.14
CA VAL A 419 17.12 21.31 0.86
C VAL A 419 15.64 21.66 0.94
N PRO A 420 15.33 22.96 1.13
CA PRO A 420 13.99 23.48 0.93
C PRO A 420 13.41 23.11 -0.42
N VAL A 421 12.21 22.51 -0.44
CA VAL A 421 11.43 22.24 -1.66
C VAL A 421 9.95 22.51 -1.40
N THR A 422 9.15 22.54 -2.47
CA THR A 422 7.69 22.40 -2.38
C THR A 422 7.37 20.95 -2.70
N GLY A 423 7.04 20.18 -1.66
CA GLY A 423 6.74 18.76 -1.81
C GLY A 423 5.45 18.53 -2.58
N GLY A 424 5.16 17.28 -2.92
CA GLY A 424 3.87 16.90 -3.46
C GLY A 424 2.73 17.10 -2.47
N GLU A 425 2.97 16.88 -1.17
CA GLU A 425 1.98 17.08 -0.12
C GLU A 425 1.89 18.53 0.36
N THR A 426 2.98 19.07 0.92
CA THR A 426 3.00 20.40 1.56
C THR A 426 4.02 21.36 0.94
N GLU A 427 3.78 22.66 1.11
CA GLU A 427 4.70 23.72 0.70
C GLU A 427 5.95 23.86 1.58
N ASP A 428 5.98 23.19 2.73
CA ASP A 428 7.05 23.23 3.73
C ASP A 428 7.83 21.91 3.79
N ALA A 429 7.99 21.26 2.65
CA ALA A 429 8.82 20.08 2.54
C ALA A 429 10.34 20.42 2.60
N LEU A 430 11.09 19.52 3.20
CA LEU A 430 12.54 19.59 3.39
C LEU A 430 13.16 18.23 3.06
N LEU A 431 14.05 18.21 2.06
CA LEU A 431 14.88 17.03 1.83
C LEU A 431 16.06 17.05 2.79
N VAL A 432 16.33 15.92 3.44
CA VAL A 432 17.49 15.73 4.32
C VAL A 432 18.41 14.71 3.67
N HIS A 433 19.46 15.20 3.02
CA HIS A 433 20.38 14.37 2.24
C HIS A 433 21.67 14.12 3.01
N PHE A 434 22.08 12.85 3.06
CA PHE A 434 23.33 12.37 3.64
C PHE A 434 24.23 11.84 2.52
N PRO A 435 25.08 12.69 1.89
CA PRO A 435 25.84 12.30 0.70
C PRO A 435 26.77 11.12 0.95
N GLY A 436 27.42 11.07 2.13
CA GLY A 436 28.33 9.99 2.51
C GLY A 436 27.64 8.62 2.64
N LEU A 437 26.34 8.62 2.93
CA LEU A 437 25.51 7.42 3.04
C LEU A 437 24.78 7.09 1.73
N ALA A 438 24.79 7.99 0.74
CA ALA A 438 23.94 7.95 -0.43
C ALA A 438 22.44 7.75 -0.08
N THR A 439 22.01 8.37 1.03
CA THR A 439 20.65 8.27 1.58
C THR A 439 20.02 9.65 1.63
N ILE A 440 18.76 9.75 1.22
CA ILE A 440 17.98 10.98 1.32
C ILE A 440 16.63 10.66 1.96
N PHE A 441 16.27 11.46 2.96
CA PHE A 441 14.94 11.47 3.56
C PHE A 441 14.13 12.56 2.88
N VAL A 442 12.95 12.20 2.40
CA VAL A 442 12.18 13.06 1.51
C VAL A 442 10.80 13.41 2.06
N GLY A 443 10.45 12.91 3.25
CA GLY A 443 9.10 13.00 3.78
C GLY A 443 8.10 12.54 2.72
N ASP A 444 7.13 13.38 2.44
CA ASP A 444 5.99 13.06 1.59
C ASP A 444 5.94 13.91 0.31
N ILE A 445 7.11 14.09 -0.32
CA ILE A 445 7.24 14.80 -1.59
C ILE A 445 6.51 14.11 -2.75
N VAL A 446 6.26 12.81 -2.63
CA VAL A 446 5.45 12.03 -3.55
C VAL A 446 4.50 11.21 -2.71
N MET A 447 3.23 11.57 -2.83
CA MET A 447 2.16 10.86 -2.17
C MET A 447 1.25 10.26 -3.22
N PRO A 448 0.77 9.02 -3.05
CA PRO A 448 -0.37 8.54 -3.80
C PRO A 448 -1.63 9.37 -3.53
N TRP A 449 -1.65 10.22 -2.49
CA TRP A 449 -2.67 11.22 -2.19
C TRP A 449 -1.96 12.58 -2.05
N TYR A 450 -1.95 13.37 -3.11
CA TYR A 450 -1.28 14.68 -3.06
C TYR A 450 -2.08 15.62 -2.15
N GLY A 451 -1.57 15.78 -0.92
CA GLY A 451 -2.23 16.44 0.19
C GLY A 451 -3.11 15.51 1.02
N GLU A 452 -3.29 15.85 2.30
CA GLU A 452 -4.31 15.29 3.17
C GLU A 452 -5.69 15.49 2.51
N PRO A 453 -6.50 14.43 2.33
CA PRO A 453 -7.70 14.48 1.48
C PRO A 453 -8.76 15.54 1.84
N TRP A 454 -8.81 16.00 3.10
CA TRP A 454 -9.78 17.01 3.56
C TRP A 454 -9.22 18.42 3.63
N ILE A 455 -7.97 18.58 3.20
CA ILE A 455 -7.22 19.81 3.27
C ILE A 455 -6.94 20.31 1.85
N ASN A 456 -7.02 21.64 1.68
CA ASN A 456 -6.67 22.29 0.44
C ASN A 456 -5.14 22.44 0.37
N GLU A 457 -4.46 21.39 -0.05
CA GLU A 457 -3.02 21.33 -0.27
C GLU A 457 -2.75 20.34 -1.42
N GLY A 458 -1.49 19.97 -1.66
CA GLY A 458 -1.10 19.16 -2.80
C GLY A 458 -0.57 20.02 -3.95
N PHE A 459 0.70 19.84 -4.33
CA PHE A 459 1.36 20.73 -5.29
C PHE A 459 1.85 19.95 -6.50
N MET A 460 1.05 19.92 -7.58
CA MET A 460 1.32 19.04 -8.72
C MET A 460 2.64 19.38 -9.43
N ASP A 461 2.88 20.66 -9.71
CA ASP A 461 4.10 21.08 -10.40
C ASP A 461 5.31 21.02 -9.44
N GLY A 462 5.12 21.41 -8.18
CA GLY A 462 6.17 21.33 -7.13
C GLY A 462 6.65 19.90 -6.87
N ALA A 463 5.77 18.91 -7.00
CA ALA A 463 6.14 17.51 -6.94
C ALA A 463 7.19 17.12 -8.00
N VAL A 464 7.04 17.60 -9.23
CA VAL A 464 8.01 17.31 -10.30
C VAL A 464 9.37 17.90 -9.97
N GLU A 465 9.39 19.14 -9.49
CA GLU A 465 10.61 19.83 -9.07
C GLU A 465 11.30 19.12 -7.89
N SER A 466 10.51 18.65 -6.92
CA SER A 466 11.00 17.86 -5.79
C SER A 466 11.58 16.51 -6.22
N ILE A 467 10.92 15.81 -7.15
CA ILE A 467 11.44 14.56 -7.72
C ILE A 467 12.77 14.81 -8.44
N ASP A 468 12.86 15.88 -9.24
CA ASP A 468 14.11 16.26 -9.92
C ASP A 468 15.23 16.59 -8.95
N ALA A 469 14.90 17.28 -7.85
CA ALA A 469 15.85 17.58 -6.78
C ALA A 469 16.40 16.28 -6.16
N VAL A 470 15.55 15.29 -5.89
CA VAL A 470 15.98 13.98 -5.37
C VAL A 470 16.86 13.24 -6.38
N LEU A 471 16.41 13.09 -7.63
CA LEU A 471 17.11 12.32 -8.65
C LEU A 471 18.49 12.92 -8.99
N THR A 472 18.62 14.26 -8.97
CA THR A 472 19.89 14.95 -9.21
C THR A 472 20.96 14.61 -8.17
N ARG A 473 20.56 14.24 -6.95
CA ARG A 473 21.46 13.83 -5.86
C ARG A 473 21.93 12.38 -5.97
N ARG A 474 21.34 11.60 -6.89
CA ARG A 474 21.69 10.20 -7.18
C ARG A 474 21.74 9.31 -5.92
N PRO A 475 20.70 9.33 -5.07
CA PRO A 475 20.65 8.49 -3.88
C PRO A 475 20.61 7.01 -4.25
N LYS A 476 21.15 6.16 -3.37
CA LYS A 476 20.90 4.72 -3.36
C LYS A 476 19.66 4.37 -2.54
N HIS A 477 19.37 5.15 -1.49
CA HIS A 477 18.23 4.97 -0.62
C HIS A 477 17.39 6.26 -0.59
N ILE A 478 16.10 6.13 -0.91
CA ILE A 478 15.11 7.20 -0.81
C ILE A 478 14.12 6.77 0.26
N LEU A 479 14.13 7.45 1.39
CA LEU A 479 13.31 7.13 2.56
C LEU A 479 12.20 8.18 2.70
N HIS A 480 10.95 7.73 2.60
CA HIS A 480 9.77 8.58 2.66
C HIS A 480 9.20 8.65 4.08
N GLY A 481 8.20 9.51 4.30
CA GLY A 481 7.49 9.61 5.56
C GLY A 481 6.76 8.34 5.99
N HIS A 482 6.50 7.43 5.04
CA HIS A 482 5.78 6.18 5.27
C HIS A 482 6.36 5.00 4.49
N HIS A 483 6.39 3.81 5.12
CA HIS A 483 7.00 2.62 4.54
C HIS A 483 6.36 2.19 3.20
N PRO A 484 5.03 2.23 3.05
CA PRO A 484 4.37 1.99 1.76
C PRO A 484 4.94 2.84 0.62
N LEU A 485 5.34 4.08 0.89
CA LEU A 485 5.89 5.00 -0.11
C LEU A 485 7.33 4.64 -0.44
N THR A 486 8.15 4.36 0.58
CA THR A 486 9.51 3.84 0.40
C THR A 486 9.51 2.58 -0.46
N ALA A 487 8.53 1.68 -0.28
CA ALA A 487 8.37 0.47 -1.07
C ALA A 487 7.90 0.70 -2.52
N LEU A 488 7.26 1.85 -2.81
CA LEU A 488 6.71 2.20 -4.12
C LEU A 488 7.59 3.16 -4.92
N TYR A 489 8.40 3.98 -4.26
CA TYR A 489 9.12 5.11 -4.87
C TYR A 489 10.64 5.04 -4.61
N GLY A 490 11.22 3.86 -4.78
CA GLY A 490 12.68 3.69 -4.81
C GLY A 490 13.32 4.42 -6.01
N PRO A 491 14.67 4.49 -6.10
CA PRO A 491 15.35 5.30 -7.12
C PRO A 491 14.94 5.01 -8.57
N GLU A 492 14.77 3.73 -8.92
CA GLU A 492 14.36 3.31 -10.26
C GLU A 492 12.87 3.62 -10.51
N GLN A 493 12.01 3.28 -9.54
CA GLN A 493 10.57 3.50 -9.62
C GLN A 493 10.23 4.99 -9.67
N LEU A 494 10.92 5.84 -8.90
CA LEU A 494 10.70 7.27 -8.86
C LEU A 494 11.07 7.94 -10.20
N ALA A 495 12.17 7.51 -10.82
CA ALA A 495 12.58 8.01 -12.14
C ALA A 495 11.55 7.66 -13.22
N ALA A 496 11.10 6.41 -13.27
CA ALA A 496 10.06 5.97 -14.20
C ALA A 496 8.70 6.63 -13.92
N PHE A 497 8.32 6.74 -12.64
CA PHE A 497 7.09 7.40 -12.21
C PHE A 497 7.04 8.86 -12.64
N ARG A 498 8.14 9.61 -12.54
CA ARG A 498 8.22 11.02 -12.92
C ARG A 498 7.75 11.28 -14.36
N GLU A 499 8.18 10.45 -15.31
CA GLU A 499 7.80 10.60 -16.73
C GLU A 499 6.29 10.43 -16.93
N HIS A 500 5.73 9.40 -16.29
CA HIS A 500 4.31 9.08 -16.36
C HIS A 500 3.42 10.04 -15.56
N TYR A 501 3.95 10.61 -14.49
CA TYR A 501 3.29 11.62 -13.68
C TYR A 501 3.02 12.89 -14.50
N VAL A 502 4.05 13.42 -15.19
CA VAL A 502 3.92 14.61 -16.05
C VAL A 502 2.89 14.38 -17.14
N TRP A 503 2.94 13.22 -17.80
CA TRP A 503 1.94 12.85 -18.80
C TRP A 503 0.51 12.86 -18.26
N LEU A 504 0.31 12.33 -17.04
CA LEU A 504 -1.00 12.27 -16.42
C LEU A 504 -1.52 13.66 -16.06
N VAL A 505 -0.69 14.52 -15.46
CA VAL A 505 -1.06 15.90 -15.12
C VAL A 505 -1.46 16.68 -16.38
N ASP A 506 -0.68 16.57 -17.46
CA ASP A 506 -0.99 17.21 -18.75
C ASP A 506 -2.29 16.68 -19.37
N ALA A 507 -2.48 15.35 -19.32
CA ALA A 507 -3.72 14.74 -19.77
C ALA A 507 -4.91 15.26 -18.96
N VAL A 508 -4.81 15.34 -17.64
CA VAL A 508 -5.89 15.84 -16.78
C VAL A 508 -6.20 17.30 -17.11
N ARG A 509 -5.20 18.17 -17.16
CA ARG A 509 -5.35 19.59 -17.53
C ARG A 509 -6.08 19.76 -18.86
N LYS A 510 -5.71 18.96 -19.86
CA LYS A 510 -6.38 18.95 -21.17
C LYS A 510 -7.84 18.53 -21.06
N HIS A 511 -8.17 17.50 -20.30
CA HIS A 511 -9.55 17.04 -20.15
C HIS A 511 -10.42 18.02 -19.37
N ILE A 512 -9.92 18.55 -18.23
CA ILE A 512 -10.66 19.52 -17.41
C ILE A 512 -10.97 20.79 -18.20
N SER A 513 -10.01 21.32 -18.97
CA SER A 513 -10.24 22.49 -19.83
C SER A 513 -11.26 22.28 -20.96
N HIS A 514 -11.71 21.04 -21.18
CA HIS A 514 -12.72 20.65 -22.17
C HIS A 514 -13.98 20.05 -21.52
N GLY A 515 -14.23 20.37 -20.25
CA GLY A 515 -15.49 20.05 -19.56
C GLY A 515 -15.58 18.64 -19.00
N TYR A 516 -14.48 17.87 -18.95
CA TYR A 516 -14.50 16.58 -18.24
C TYR A 516 -14.42 16.84 -16.73
N SER A 517 -15.15 16.05 -15.95
CA SER A 517 -14.93 15.98 -14.50
C SER A 517 -13.76 15.05 -14.15
N ALA A 518 -13.21 15.16 -12.94
CA ALA A 518 -12.23 14.19 -12.43
C ALA A 518 -12.76 12.73 -12.50
N LYS A 519 -14.06 12.54 -12.23
CA LYS A 519 -14.73 11.24 -12.32
C LYS A 519 -14.77 10.72 -13.75
N ASP A 520 -15.03 11.59 -14.73
CA ASP A 520 -14.99 11.21 -16.15
C ASP A 520 -13.58 10.72 -16.53
N ILE A 521 -12.54 11.43 -16.09
CA ILE A 521 -11.14 11.09 -16.41
C ILE A 521 -10.72 9.77 -15.75
N ILE A 522 -11.06 9.53 -14.48
CA ILE A 522 -10.81 8.23 -13.83
C ILE A 522 -11.52 7.10 -14.61
N ARG A 523 -12.74 7.35 -15.11
CA ARG A 523 -13.50 6.37 -15.91
C ARG A 523 -12.93 6.12 -17.29
N LEU A 524 -12.16 7.05 -17.87
CA LEU A 524 -11.37 6.78 -19.08
C LEU A 524 -10.27 5.74 -18.84
N ASN A 525 -9.90 5.50 -17.58
CA ASN A 525 -8.85 4.56 -17.19
C ASN A 525 -7.58 4.77 -18.02
N LEU A 526 -7.08 6.01 -18.01
CA LEU A 526 -5.92 6.44 -18.77
C LEU A 526 -4.67 5.68 -18.31
N VAL A 527 -3.90 5.19 -19.29
CA VAL A 527 -2.63 4.50 -19.10
C VAL A 527 -1.59 5.12 -20.06
N PRO A 528 -0.46 5.65 -19.57
CA PRO A 528 0.52 6.32 -20.41
C PRO A 528 1.10 5.38 -21.48
N PRO A 529 1.19 5.81 -22.75
CA PRO A 529 2.00 5.10 -23.74
C PRO A 529 3.45 4.97 -23.26
N GLY A 530 4.03 3.77 -23.37
CA GLY A 530 5.39 3.48 -22.90
C GLY A 530 5.45 2.80 -21.53
N LEU A 531 4.40 2.93 -20.70
CA LEU A 531 4.37 2.29 -19.39
C LEU A 531 4.55 0.76 -19.49
N GLN A 532 4.04 0.11 -20.56
CA GLN A 532 4.23 -1.33 -20.79
C GLN A 532 5.71 -1.77 -20.85
N ASP A 533 6.64 -0.85 -21.09
CA ASP A 533 8.08 -1.09 -21.10
C ASP A 533 8.76 -0.85 -19.75
N GLN A 534 8.03 -0.36 -18.74
CA GLN A 534 8.51 0.01 -17.40
C GLN A 534 7.64 -0.66 -16.29
N PRO A 535 7.64 -2.01 -16.18
CA PRO A 535 6.83 -2.73 -15.18
C PRO A 535 7.11 -2.31 -13.72
N GLU A 536 8.32 -1.84 -13.43
CA GLU A 536 8.72 -1.28 -12.14
C GLU A 536 7.85 -0.10 -11.69
N ALA A 537 7.27 0.68 -12.62
CA ALA A 537 6.43 1.83 -12.32
C ALA A 537 4.94 1.51 -12.22
N TYR A 538 4.51 0.26 -12.46
CA TYR A 538 3.09 -0.10 -12.48
C TYR A 538 2.39 0.24 -11.17
N LEU A 539 3.00 -0.11 -10.04
CA LEU A 539 2.41 0.11 -8.73
C LEU A 539 2.47 1.57 -8.32
N SER A 540 3.62 2.24 -8.53
CA SER A 540 3.82 3.66 -8.24
C SER A 540 2.83 4.54 -9.00
N PHE A 541 2.66 4.27 -10.31
CA PHE A 541 1.69 4.98 -11.13
C PHE A 541 0.27 4.74 -10.65
N LEU A 542 -0.13 3.47 -10.45
CA LEU A 542 -1.48 3.13 -10.03
C LEU A 542 -1.84 3.74 -8.67
N ALA A 543 -0.91 3.70 -7.71
CA ALA A 543 -1.13 4.20 -6.36
C ALA A 543 -1.50 5.70 -6.39
N ALA A 544 -0.82 6.51 -7.21
CA ALA A 544 -1.06 7.94 -7.29
C ALA A 544 -2.16 8.36 -8.26
N ARG A 545 -2.43 7.56 -9.31
CA ARG A 545 -3.19 8.01 -10.50
C ARG A 545 -4.50 8.71 -10.17
N ASP A 546 -5.38 8.06 -9.41
CA ASP A 546 -6.75 8.57 -9.20
C ASP A 546 -6.75 9.87 -8.38
N ASN A 547 -5.83 10.02 -7.42
CA ASN A 547 -5.73 11.24 -6.62
C ASN A 547 -4.97 12.35 -7.34
N VAL A 548 -3.99 12.05 -8.20
CA VAL A 548 -3.39 13.04 -9.10
C VAL A 548 -4.45 13.64 -10.01
N ILE A 549 -5.33 12.80 -10.57
CA ILE A 549 -6.48 13.26 -11.36
C ILE A 549 -7.38 14.17 -10.53
N ALA A 550 -7.77 13.72 -9.33
CA ALA A 550 -8.67 14.47 -8.46
C ALA A 550 -8.08 15.83 -8.02
N ARG A 551 -6.82 15.84 -7.57
CA ARG A 551 -6.15 17.04 -7.06
C ARG A 551 -5.81 18.03 -8.18
N THR A 552 -5.34 17.54 -9.33
CA THR A 552 -5.14 18.41 -10.50
C THR A 552 -6.45 19.10 -10.91
N ALA A 553 -7.56 18.35 -10.90
CA ALA A 553 -8.87 18.92 -11.19
C ALA A 553 -9.31 19.97 -10.14
N ASP A 554 -9.16 19.66 -8.85
CA ASP A 554 -9.49 20.54 -7.72
C ASP A 554 -8.82 21.92 -7.83
N HIS A 555 -7.56 21.99 -8.27
CA HIS A 555 -6.87 23.27 -8.50
C HIS A 555 -7.29 24.05 -9.75
N MET A 556 -8.12 23.45 -10.60
CA MET A 556 -8.56 24.06 -11.86
C MET A 556 -10.03 24.47 -11.87
N VAL A 557 -10.84 23.91 -10.96
CA VAL A 557 -12.29 24.08 -10.98
C VAL A 557 -12.79 24.77 -9.71
N GLY A 558 -13.96 25.39 -9.81
CA GLY A 558 -14.63 25.99 -8.66
C GLY A 558 -15.50 25.00 -7.89
N ILE A 559 -16.32 25.54 -6.98
CA ILE A 559 -17.31 24.78 -6.19
C ILE A 559 -18.40 24.11 -7.05
N TRP A 560 -18.56 24.54 -8.32
CA TRP A 560 -19.40 23.90 -9.32
C TRP A 560 -18.50 23.31 -10.40
N GLN A 561 -18.69 22.02 -10.67
CA GLN A 561 -17.85 21.27 -11.60
C GLN A 561 -18.72 20.70 -12.72
N GLU A 562 -18.37 21.03 -13.95
CA GLU A 562 -19.01 20.46 -15.13
C GLU A 562 -18.76 18.95 -15.21
N ASP A 563 -19.66 18.25 -15.89
CA ASP A 563 -19.44 16.91 -16.39
C ASP A 563 -19.35 16.95 -17.92
N ARG A 564 -18.74 15.92 -18.52
CA ARG A 564 -18.51 15.86 -19.98
C ARG A 564 -19.78 16.08 -20.82
N THR A 565 -20.95 15.74 -20.29
CA THR A 565 -22.25 15.88 -20.99
C THR A 565 -22.98 17.17 -20.64
N GLY A 566 -22.60 17.84 -19.55
CA GLY A 566 -23.30 19.00 -18.98
C GLY A 566 -24.68 18.67 -18.39
N GLN A 567 -24.99 17.38 -18.17
CA GLN A 567 -26.31 16.92 -17.70
C GLN A 567 -26.34 16.57 -16.21
N ASP A 568 -25.19 16.35 -15.58
CA ASP A 568 -25.04 15.98 -14.17
C ASP A 568 -23.83 16.70 -13.52
N PRO A 569 -23.78 18.05 -13.57
CA PRO A 569 -22.69 18.80 -12.96
C PRO A 569 -22.70 18.65 -11.43
N GLN A 570 -21.52 18.59 -10.83
CA GLN A 570 -21.37 18.45 -9.38
C GLN A 570 -21.48 19.81 -8.69
N GLY A 571 -22.08 19.81 -7.49
CA GLY A 571 -22.17 20.98 -6.62
C GLY A 571 -23.42 21.86 -6.81
N LEU A 572 -24.36 21.49 -7.69
CA LEU A 572 -25.61 22.22 -7.89
C LEU A 572 -26.66 21.97 -6.80
N ASP A 573 -26.68 20.76 -6.24
CA ASP A 573 -27.64 20.34 -5.22
C ASP A 573 -27.01 20.15 -3.85
N THR A 574 -27.85 19.89 -2.86
CA THR A 574 -27.46 19.62 -1.47
C THR A 574 -27.97 18.26 -1.00
N LEU A 575 -28.11 17.28 -1.90
CA LEU A 575 -28.63 15.96 -1.59
C LEU A 575 -27.64 15.16 -0.75
N VAL A 576 -28.12 14.57 0.33
CA VAL A 576 -27.32 13.75 1.24
C VAL A 576 -27.89 12.34 1.40
N SER A 577 -27.19 11.47 2.14
CA SER A 577 -27.62 10.08 2.39
C SER A 577 -29.06 9.97 2.91
N THR A 578 -29.56 10.95 3.67
CA THR A 578 -30.95 11.03 4.13
C THR A 578 -31.95 11.11 2.96
N ASP A 579 -31.63 11.87 1.90
CA ASP A 579 -32.49 12.01 0.72
C ASP A 579 -32.51 10.74 -0.11
N PHE A 580 -31.35 10.08 -0.26
CA PHE A 580 -31.30 8.75 -0.89
C PHE A 580 -32.08 7.72 -0.07
N GLY A 581 -32.06 7.80 1.26
CA GLY A 581 -32.90 6.97 2.12
C GLY A 581 -34.39 7.23 1.89
N ARG A 582 -34.78 8.50 1.81
CA ARG A 582 -36.15 8.92 1.47
C ARG A 582 -36.55 8.42 0.08
N LEU A 583 -35.67 8.42 -0.92
CA LEU A 583 -35.91 7.87 -2.25
C LEU A 583 -36.37 6.41 -2.18
N LEU A 584 -35.64 5.58 -1.41
CA LEU A 584 -35.90 4.15 -1.27
C LEU A 584 -37.29 3.86 -0.71
N GLU A 585 -37.69 4.53 0.36
CA GLU A 585 -38.99 4.28 0.97
C GLU A 585 -40.12 5.04 0.26
N ARG A 586 -39.98 6.37 0.14
CA ARG A 586 -41.11 7.23 -0.24
C ARG A 586 -41.51 7.09 -1.70
N TYR A 587 -40.53 6.90 -2.58
CA TYR A 587 -40.76 6.91 -4.02
C TYR A 587 -40.66 5.51 -4.65
N LEU A 588 -39.78 4.64 -4.12
CA LEU A 588 -39.68 3.26 -4.57
C LEU A 588 -40.51 2.26 -3.74
N GLY A 589 -41.10 2.69 -2.62
CA GLY A 589 -41.97 1.85 -1.79
C GLY A 589 -41.26 0.67 -1.13
N LEU A 590 -39.93 0.75 -0.96
CA LEU A 590 -39.14 -0.36 -0.43
C LEU A 590 -39.25 -0.43 1.09
N SER A 591 -39.46 -1.64 1.60
CA SER A 591 -39.16 -1.98 2.99
C SER A 591 -37.65 -2.16 3.23
N ALA A 592 -37.22 -2.12 4.50
CA ALA A 592 -35.84 -2.44 4.89
C ALA A 592 -35.35 -3.78 4.31
N ASN A 593 -36.21 -4.81 4.30
CA ASN A 593 -35.88 -6.13 3.73
C ASN A 593 -35.72 -6.10 2.21
N GLN A 594 -36.50 -5.28 1.50
CA GLN A 594 -36.34 -5.10 0.05
C GLN A 594 -35.07 -4.32 -0.28
N ALA A 595 -34.78 -3.25 0.47
CA ALA A 595 -33.53 -2.51 0.36
C ALA A 595 -32.31 -3.43 0.59
N ALA A 596 -32.33 -4.25 1.65
CA ALA A 596 -31.29 -5.23 1.92
C ALA A 596 -31.09 -6.25 0.78
N ARG A 597 -32.17 -6.67 0.10
CA ARG A 597 -32.06 -7.54 -1.08
C ARG A 597 -31.38 -6.85 -2.27
N ALA A 598 -31.69 -5.56 -2.49
CA ALA A 598 -31.05 -4.76 -3.54
C ALA A 598 -29.56 -4.57 -3.25
N ILE A 599 -29.19 -4.19 -2.02
CA ILE A 599 -27.79 -4.03 -1.59
C ILE A 599 -27.02 -5.34 -1.74
N ARG A 600 -27.59 -6.47 -1.34
CA ARG A 600 -26.96 -7.79 -1.56
C ARG A 600 -26.75 -8.09 -3.04
N LYS A 601 -27.65 -7.64 -3.92
CA LYS A 601 -27.47 -7.78 -5.38
C LYS A 601 -26.28 -6.94 -5.85
N MET A 602 -26.20 -5.67 -5.45
CA MET A 602 -25.06 -4.78 -5.76
C MET A 602 -23.72 -5.41 -5.36
N ILE A 603 -23.61 -5.92 -4.12
CA ILE A 603 -22.39 -6.61 -3.66
C ILE A 603 -22.06 -7.83 -4.52
N ARG A 604 -23.07 -8.65 -4.89
CA ARG A 604 -22.86 -9.83 -5.75
C ARG A 604 -22.38 -9.47 -7.15
N ASP A 605 -22.82 -8.34 -7.67
CA ASP A 605 -22.48 -7.82 -8.99
C ASP A 605 -21.15 -7.05 -9.01
N GLY A 606 -20.61 -6.72 -7.83
CA GLY A 606 -19.33 -6.04 -7.65
C GLY A 606 -19.44 -4.55 -7.36
N ASP A 607 -20.65 -3.99 -7.33
CA ASP A 607 -20.91 -2.56 -7.13
C ASP A 607 -20.79 -2.13 -5.65
N ASN A 608 -19.60 -2.30 -5.07
CA ASN A 608 -19.39 -2.15 -3.63
C ASN A 608 -19.54 -0.71 -3.13
N GLU A 609 -19.11 0.30 -3.90
CA GLU A 609 -19.29 1.72 -3.58
C GLU A 609 -20.79 2.09 -3.55
N LEU A 610 -21.53 1.59 -4.53
CA LEU A 610 -22.98 1.78 -4.62
C LEU A 610 -23.68 1.07 -3.46
N ALA A 611 -23.28 -0.17 -3.16
CA ALA A 611 -23.81 -0.95 -2.05
C ALA A 611 -23.60 -0.24 -0.71
N LEU A 612 -22.40 0.28 -0.44
CA LEU A 612 -22.10 1.00 0.80
C LEU A 612 -22.93 2.28 0.91
N LYS A 613 -22.99 3.09 -0.15
CA LYS A 613 -23.80 4.33 -0.18
C LYS A 613 -25.28 4.04 0.11
N PHE A 614 -25.83 3.00 -0.52
CA PHE A 614 -27.23 2.61 -0.31
C PHE A 614 -27.47 1.97 1.06
N ALA A 615 -26.50 1.24 1.62
CA ALA A 615 -26.60 0.69 2.96
C ALA A 615 -26.66 1.79 4.03
N ILE A 616 -25.82 2.83 3.91
CA ILE A 616 -25.85 4.00 4.80
C ILE A 616 -27.19 4.73 4.70
N ALA A 617 -27.64 5.02 3.48
CA ALA A 617 -28.92 5.66 3.23
C ALA A 617 -30.10 4.85 3.78
N ALA A 618 -30.06 3.52 3.64
CA ALA A 618 -31.08 2.62 4.16
C ALA A 618 -31.09 2.58 5.70
N GLU A 619 -29.92 2.50 6.36
CA GLU A 619 -29.85 2.56 7.83
C GLU A 619 -30.35 3.90 8.38
N GLN A 620 -30.01 5.02 7.74
CA GLN A 620 -30.52 6.34 8.13
C GLN A 620 -32.04 6.46 7.97
N ARG A 621 -32.64 5.77 6.98
CA ARG A 621 -34.10 5.82 6.76
C ARG A 621 -34.88 4.84 7.63
N PHE A 622 -34.45 3.58 7.67
CA PHE A 622 -35.21 2.48 8.29
C PHE A 622 -34.74 2.13 9.71
N GLY A 623 -33.63 2.74 10.16
CA GLY A 623 -32.91 2.33 11.35
C GLY A 623 -31.95 1.16 11.08
N PRO A 624 -30.96 0.94 11.97
CA PRO A 624 -30.05 -0.19 11.86
C PRO A 624 -30.82 -1.50 12.05
N SER A 625 -30.46 -2.50 11.26
CA SER A 625 -30.94 -3.88 11.43
C SER A 625 -29.79 -4.84 11.17
N LYS A 626 -29.82 -6.03 11.77
CA LYS A 626 -28.76 -7.04 11.58
C LYS A 626 -28.44 -7.27 10.10
N ALA A 627 -29.45 -7.27 9.23
CA ALA A 627 -29.26 -7.45 7.79
C ALA A 627 -28.60 -6.24 7.11
N LEU A 628 -29.07 -5.03 7.39
CA LEU A 628 -28.49 -3.81 6.79
C LEU A 628 -27.08 -3.55 7.30
N THR A 629 -26.84 -3.71 8.60
CA THR A 629 -25.52 -3.52 9.21
C THR A 629 -24.52 -4.54 8.67
N ALA A 630 -24.91 -5.82 8.57
CA ALA A 630 -24.03 -6.84 7.99
C ALA A 630 -23.67 -6.55 6.52
N LEU A 631 -24.62 -6.06 5.72
CA LEU A 631 -24.38 -5.69 4.32
C LEU A 631 -23.52 -4.43 4.20
N LYS A 632 -23.70 -3.45 5.10
CA LYS A 632 -22.85 -2.26 5.20
C LYS A 632 -21.40 -2.66 5.49
N CYS A 633 -21.20 -3.52 6.48
CA CYS A 633 -19.90 -4.08 6.83
C CYS A 633 -19.28 -4.87 5.67
N GLU A 634 -20.04 -5.75 5.01
CA GLU A 634 -19.54 -6.53 3.87
C GLU A 634 -19.11 -5.64 2.70
N ALA A 635 -19.89 -4.61 2.36
CA ALA A 635 -19.54 -3.67 1.31
C ALA A 635 -18.27 -2.87 1.66
N ALA A 636 -18.19 -2.35 2.88
CA ALA A 636 -17.01 -1.63 3.36
C ALA A 636 -15.77 -2.51 3.42
N ASP A 637 -15.87 -3.77 3.86
CA ASP A 637 -14.74 -4.70 3.91
C ASP A 637 -14.19 -5.03 2.51
N ARG A 638 -15.07 -5.15 1.50
CA ARG A 638 -14.64 -5.32 0.11
C ARG A 638 -13.92 -4.08 -0.41
N LEU A 639 -14.40 -2.89 -0.05
CA LEU A 639 -13.74 -1.62 -0.40
C LEU A 639 -12.39 -1.50 0.29
N ARG A 640 -12.31 -1.76 1.60
CA ARG A 640 -11.06 -1.82 2.38
C ARG A 640 -10.07 -2.80 1.76
N SER A 641 -10.52 -4.01 1.42
CA SER A 641 -9.69 -5.02 0.78
C SER A 641 -9.14 -4.56 -0.56
N ALA A 642 -9.90 -3.81 -1.36
CA ALA A 642 -9.45 -3.32 -2.66
C ALA A 642 -8.31 -2.28 -2.57
N ILE A 643 -8.18 -1.58 -1.44
CA ILE A 643 -7.31 -0.41 -1.27
C ILE A 643 -6.27 -0.56 -0.14
N GLN A 644 -6.25 -1.69 0.56
CA GLN A 644 -5.41 -1.99 1.74
C GLN A 644 -3.89 -1.86 1.56
N PHE A 645 -3.41 -1.57 0.35
CA PHE A 645 -2.00 -1.31 0.04
C PHE A 645 -1.76 0.13 -0.44
N PHE A 646 -2.79 0.83 -0.92
CA PHE A 646 -2.61 2.06 -1.69
C PHE A 646 -3.40 3.25 -1.16
N ASP A 647 -4.24 3.08 -0.15
CA ASP A 647 -5.08 4.17 0.36
C ASP A 647 -5.42 3.99 1.85
N PRO A 648 -4.55 4.39 2.79
CA PRO A 648 -4.83 4.36 4.22
C PRO A 648 -5.99 5.30 4.54
N PHE A 649 -6.15 6.43 3.82
CA PHE A 649 -7.23 7.36 4.07
C PHE A 649 -8.61 6.73 3.85
N ARG A 650 -8.83 6.10 2.68
CA ARG A 650 -10.05 5.34 2.43
C ARG A 650 -10.15 4.15 3.37
N PHE A 651 -9.05 3.46 3.68
CA PHE A 651 -9.05 2.29 4.57
C PHE A 651 -9.56 2.62 5.97
N VAL A 652 -8.96 3.62 6.60
CA VAL A 652 -9.30 4.09 7.94
C VAL A 652 -10.72 4.66 7.94
N THR A 653 -11.09 5.45 6.94
CA THR A 653 -12.45 5.99 6.78
C THR A 653 -13.50 4.87 6.73
N TYR A 654 -13.31 3.86 5.89
CA TYR A 654 -14.24 2.73 5.81
C TYR A 654 -14.28 1.91 7.10
N THR A 655 -13.15 1.79 7.80
CA THR A 655 -13.05 1.12 9.11
C THR A 655 -13.90 1.86 10.15
N GLU A 656 -13.81 3.20 10.20
CA GLU A 656 -14.58 4.03 11.13
C GLU A 656 -16.08 4.03 10.79
N MET A 657 -16.43 4.10 9.50
CA MET A 657 -17.82 4.08 9.03
C MET A 657 -18.62 2.83 9.47
N ILE A 658 -17.94 1.72 9.69
CA ILE A 658 -18.58 0.46 10.13
C ILE A 658 -18.37 0.17 11.62
N GLY A 659 -17.54 0.95 12.31
CA GLY A 659 -17.22 0.76 13.72
C GLY A 659 -16.59 -0.60 14.01
N GLN A 660 -15.76 -1.11 13.09
CA GLN A 660 -15.07 -2.39 13.24
C GLN A 660 -13.57 -2.17 13.10
N GLU A 661 -12.85 -2.17 14.22
CA GLU A 661 -11.40 -1.94 14.24
C GLU A 661 -10.64 -2.95 13.38
N HIS A 662 -9.53 -2.49 12.82
CA HIS A 662 -8.55 -3.37 12.19
C HIS A 662 -7.31 -3.46 13.08
N LYS A 663 -7.23 -4.54 13.85
CA LYS A 663 -6.18 -4.67 14.85
C LYS A 663 -4.82 -5.02 14.24
N PRO A 664 -3.73 -4.63 14.92
CA PRO A 664 -2.38 -5.16 14.67
C PRO A 664 -2.33 -6.69 14.68
N MET A 665 -1.30 -7.23 14.06
CA MET A 665 -0.88 -8.63 14.16
C MET A 665 0.18 -8.72 15.25
N PRO A 666 -0.16 -9.12 16.48
CA PRO A 666 0.84 -9.17 17.54
C PRO A 666 1.89 -10.25 17.22
N GLU A 667 3.16 -9.94 17.52
CA GLU A 667 4.23 -10.94 17.52
C GLU A 667 3.82 -12.17 18.34
N SER A 668 4.30 -13.35 17.94
CA SER A 668 4.16 -14.52 18.78
C SER A 668 4.96 -14.28 20.07
N SER A 669 4.27 -14.06 21.19
CA SER A 669 4.88 -14.28 22.49
C SER A 669 5.49 -15.68 22.47
N ASN A 670 6.81 -15.79 22.66
CA ASN A 670 7.55 -17.05 22.77
C ASN A 670 7.08 -17.86 23.99
N THR A 671 5.82 -18.31 23.95
CA THR A 671 5.16 -19.14 24.95
C THR A 671 4.11 -19.98 24.22
N ALA A 672 4.57 -21.06 23.60
CA ALA A 672 3.79 -22.26 23.36
C ALA A 672 4.55 -23.44 23.94
#